data_AF-A0A834NV24-F1
#
_entry.id   AF-A0A834NV24-F1
#
_cell.length_a   1.000
_cell.length_b   1.000
_cell.length_c   1.000
_cell.angle_alpha   90.00
_cell.angle_beta   90.00
_cell.angle_gamma   90.00
#
_symmetry.space_group_name_H-M   'P 1'
#
loop_
_entity.id
_entity.type
_entity.pdbx_description
1 polymer ?
#
loop_
_entity_poly.entity_id
_entity_poly.type
_entity_poly.pdbx_seq_one_letter_code
_entity_poly.pdbx_strand_id
1 'polypeptide(L)'
;MRSAISVILSSPVPDNKMSHPDYEQTAHDHAALLLLLRPIGTQIKQKTVSRLFERIIKAGSRFTVRDSSGNTREILARFVKEHPVENNDWGEFQTHRRLLGLITFGKYDNQTELNELCRLHETLKVKYSATLYDSRAILFGPLESNNPRDPPESFSTPSNFKTQAVFYTDESCSDLETYIVECLHSLFWILESKRLERSREKIDRVSLLLAPFEKKDFIGLDLESRNNRKRCVGRMTKHLGDLCLQAGLPAEALYHYNSAANVLQAVNDWLWLGAAYEGLCAASVLVLYPNMCRNLPLQRNSSLQEGSPGKQRRGSQAVAVLPSPPTIDVVKTNMPHILLPEEISKKYREAIVHYSKYQYAGIIETEASFKGTRISIEQNCALQAASYLNNVIFINLTLSEQEKIDRFTTLSDLYTSFGFIRKAAFCLRLAATRHVSQNNPSPDWQQCYNLMLQATSGFKLSLDPIDMPADGHRGWPVIQIHVINELVATANRMGNPALATRHLTFLLQTMYNHLTPADRKETALQLQTVSQQCEGAPVPLVLDSGTVIPPANLINIPKTKYFSLKNLQPHLQPQKIERVKEDHGPFLFTPINFGSLERKTMSKSKMDYLWVEGDICEVSMQFINPLPFELHVSNMRLLTNGVVFESIPESITLPAESGPIAVTLAGRPKEIGDLEILGFSTHTLGVKSNCRLRHMEGMIHPQYTIEVIPALPRLDVATSLPQTASFSSGENIVTSASISLYGGESAECTITITNVGQVPIEMIELSVQSTLDTVTEGKIFKWSDENLMTQLPLQPRTSASLTLYLYAATDFIAPVSRNDINSSSYLSQPSSLLSHSGHSSLPSRLSSPSHHTKRQSELTSSFRSGLSSHSGHSSLASTRLSKLAVPLHNSNIIEGQLKIKYSGGSGLAAGYCRISSVFITVEMLPSIHITNWDVLPAETSSQFYLVLDVTNMTNHEMELHYTQSKCIYMEGKEPCRIPVPVDRCPLNKLSMLNGGGDVGELQKVCAEHIASLVDLRWQLLGTESTGKATLSGITLTQDMLDLVRMSPLQWEVTINDTMVKAQDELTCNLGECVSIGIGVCNALEHPLSDLILSINFYQDHHNGVNNYQLDTRLSIAGANKVMLPALQEYGRAYHECRVVFFTAGQYKIDIQCSSKETTPNTPTLCSELINAGHTWRYIPPIEITVDDY
;
A
#
# COMPACT_ATOMS: atom_id res chain seq x y z
N MET A 1 -53.77 5.67 11.17
CA MET A 1 -53.04 6.31 10.05
C MET A 1 -53.53 5.86 8.67
N ARG A 2 -53.51 4.57 8.28
CA ARG A 2 -54.00 4.16 6.94
C ARG A 2 -55.51 4.38 6.70
N SER A 3 -56.34 4.34 7.73
CA SER A 3 -57.82 4.46 7.63
C SER A 3 -58.37 5.87 7.37
N ALA A 4 -57.58 6.93 7.56
CA ALA A 4 -58.04 8.30 7.33
C ALA A 4 -57.94 8.74 5.85
N ILE A 5 -57.10 8.07 5.06
CA ILE A 5 -56.81 8.45 3.66
C ILE A 5 -57.92 7.98 2.72
N SER A 6 -58.56 6.84 3.00
CA SER A 6 -59.63 6.27 2.16
C SER A 6 -60.94 7.07 2.19
N VAL A 7 -61.20 7.84 3.24
CA VAL A 7 -62.43 8.67 3.37
C VAL A 7 -62.31 9.99 2.59
N ILE A 8 -61.09 10.46 2.33
CA ILE A 8 -60.82 11.70 1.59
C ILE A 8 -61.09 11.53 0.08
N LEU A 9 -61.02 10.30 -0.43
CA LEU A 9 -61.08 10.01 -1.88
C LEU A 9 -62.49 9.69 -2.42
N SER A 10 -63.54 9.70 -1.56
CA SER A 10 -64.87 9.18 -1.93
C SER A 10 -66.03 10.18 -1.78
N SER A 11 -65.75 11.47 -1.55
CA SER A 11 -66.78 12.52 -1.55
C SER A 11 -66.80 13.29 -2.88
N PRO A 12 -67.97 13.45 -3.54
CA PRO A 12 -68.06 14.20 -4.79
C PRO A 12 -67.81 15.69 -4.54
N VAL A 13 -67.04 16.31 -5.43
CA VAL A 13 -66.62 17.72 -5.32
C VAL A 13 -67.82 18.65 -5.58
N PRO A 14 -68.18 19.56 -4.66
CA PRO A 14 -69.13 20.62 -4.96
C PRO A 14 -68.47 21.72 -5.78
N ASP A 15 -69.19 22.28 -6.75
CA ASP A 15 -68.75 23.43 -7.56
C ASP A 15 -68.30 24.59 -6.67
N ASN A 16 -67.00 24.88 -6.69
CA ASN A 16 -66.38 25.89 -5.85
C ASN A 16 -65.27 26.59 -6.64
N LYS A 17 -65.52 27.84 -7.04
CA LYS A 17 -64.45 28.79 -7.33
C LYS A 17 -63.77 29.14 -6.02
N MET A 18 -62.83 28.29 -5.59
CA MET A 18 -62.13 28.48 -4.33
C MET A 18 -61.01 29.51 -4.50
N SER A 19 -60.98 30.44 -3.56
CA SER A 19 -59.86 31.38 -3.34
C SER A 19 -58.53 30.63 -3.13
N HIS A 20 -57.42 31.35 -3.33
CA HIS A 20 -56.07 30.80 -3.33
C HIS A 20 -55.24 31.38 -2.16
N PRO A 21 -54.46 30.55 -1.45
CA PRO A 21 -53.62 31.01 -0.35
C PRO A 21 -52.44 31.86 -0.81
N ASP A 22 -52.31 33.06 -0.22
CA ASP A 22 -51.20 33.97 -0.45
C ASP A 22 -50.07 33.70 0.55
N TYR A 23 -49.22 32.71 0.26
CA TYR A 23 -48.12 32.30 1.14
C TYR A 23 -47.10 33.42 1.40
N GLU A 24 -47.05 34.44 0.55
CA GLU A 24 -46.18 35.60 0.67
C GLU A 24 -46.69 36.63 1.68
N GLN A 25 -47.95 36.55 2.12
CA GLN A 25 -48.57 37.56 2.98
C GLN A 25 -47.90 37.66 4.36
N THR A 26 -47.65 38.89 4.80
CA THR A 26 -47.05 39.24 6.09
C THR A 26 -48.08 39.89 7.01
N ALA A 27 -47.73 40.11 8.28
CA ALA A 27 -48.57 40.87 9.21
C ALA A 27 -48.71 42.34 8.79
N HIS A 28 -47.67 42.93 8.16
CA HIS A 28 -47.67 44.32 7.70
C HIS A 28 -48.63 44.55 6.54
N ASP A 29 -48.90 43.52 5.72
CA ASP A 29 -49.81 43.63 4.59
C ASP A 29 -51.25 43.92 5.01
N HIS A 30 -51.65 43.67 6.28
CA HIS A 30 -52.95 44.11 6.83
C HIS A 30 -53.13 45.64 6.81
N ALA A 31 -52.02 46.41 6.83
CA ALA A 31 -52.02 47.87 6.73
C ALA A 31 -51.80 48.40 5.31
N ALA A 32 -51.67 47.51 4.31
CA ALA A 32 -51.30 47.89 2.96
C ALA A 32 -52.52 48.08 2.04
N LEU A 33 -52.41 49.03 1.11
CA LEU A 33 -53.28 49.10 -0.07
C LEU A 33 -52.81 48.06 -1.09
N LEU A 34 -53.69 47.20 -1.60
CA LEU A 34 -53.33 46.17 -2.58
C LEU A 34 -53.52 46.69 -4.01
N LEU A 35 -52.46 46.61 -4.83
CA LEU A 35 -52.45 46.99 -6.24
C LEU A 35 -51.93 45.85 -7.14
N LEU A 36 -52.54 45.71 -8.31
CA LEU A 36 -52.15 44.74 -9.34
C LEU A 36 -51.38 45.47 -10.43
N LEU A 37 -50.13 45.04 -10.65
CA LEU A 37 -49.28 45.49 -11.73
C LEU A 37 -49.28 44.43 -12.84
N ARG A 38 -49.82 44.73 -14.03
CA ARG A 38 -50.04 43.73 -15.08
C ARG A 38 -49.45 44.12 -16.45
N PRO A 39 -48.60 43.27 -17.07
CA PRO A 39 -48.26 43.41 -18.48
C PRO A 39 -49.49 43.14 -19.36
N ILE A 40 -49.70 43.97 -20.37
CA ILE A 40 -50.72 43.78 -21.41
C ILE A 40 -50.10 43.91 -22.81
N GLY A 41 -50.57 43.09 -23.74
CA GLY A 41 -49.98 42.93 -25.08
C GLY A 41 -48.71 42.08 -25.10
N THR A 42 -48.16 41.88 -26.29
CA THR A 42 -47.02 40.99 -26.58
C THR A 42 -45.72 41.73 -26.88
N GLN A 43 -45.78 43.02 -27.23
CA GLN A 43 -44.63 43.79 -27.71
C GLN A 43 -43.66 44.25 -26.60
N ILE A 44 -44.08 44.23 -25.33
CA ILE A 44 -43.23 44.68 -24.22
C ILE A 44 -42.27 43.58 -23.75
N LYS A 45 -40.97 43.88 -23.73
CA LYS A 45 -39.93 42.91 -23.39
C LYS A 45 -39.94 42.60 -21.89
N GLN A 46 -39.76 41.33 -21.53
CA GLN A 46 -39.77 40.89 -20.12
C GLN A 46 -38.71 41.60 -19.23
N LYS A 47 -37.57 42.01 -19.80
CA LYS A 47 -36.55 42.81 -19.08
C LYS A 47 -37.08 44.20 -18.71
N THR A 48 -37.79 44.86 -19.62
CA THR A 48 -38.46 46.15 -19.41
C THR A 48 -39.52 46.03 -18.32
N VAL A 49 -40.35 45.00 -18.41
CA VAL A 49 -41.37 44.65 -17.41
C VAL A 49 -40.75 44.56 -16.01
N SER A 50 -39.70 43.74 -15.83
CA SER A 50 -39.04 43.61 -14.52
C SER A 50 -38.50 44.93 -13.99
N ARG A 51 -37.88 45.77 -14.83
CA ARG A 51 -37.36 47.08 -14.41
C ARG A 51 -38.48 48.05 -13.97
N LEU A 52 -39.61 48.05 -14.68
CA LEU A 52 -40.79 48.85 -14.30
C LEU A 52 -41.39 48.37 -12.97
N PHE A 53 -41.53 47.05 -12.78
CA PHE A 53 -41.92 46.47 -11.49
C PHE A 53 -41.03 46.97 -10.35
N GLU A 54 -39.71 46.88 -10.50
CA GLU A 54 -38.75 47.31 -9.48
C GLU A 54 -38.84 48.81 -9.19
N ARG A 55 -38.93 49.67 -10.22
CA ARG A 55 -39.11 51.12 -10.04
C ARG A 55 -40.40 51.45 -9.28
N ILE A 56 -41.54 50.90 -9.73
CA ILE A 56 -42.86 51.16 -9.13
C ILE A 56 -42.90 50.69 -7.67
N ILE A 57 -42.40 49.48 -7.37
CA ILE A 57 -42.38 48.95 -6.00
C ILE A 57 -41.44 49.77 -5.10
N LYS A 58 -40.27 50.17 -5.62
CA LYS A 58 -39.30 50.99 -4.89
C LYS A 58 -39.85 52.37 -4.54
N ALA A 59 -40.56 53.02 -5.46
CA ALA A 59 -41.11 54.36 -5.24
C ALA A 59 -42.45 54.36 -4.48
N GLY A 60 -43.28 53.32 -4.65
CA GLY A 60 -44.65 53.30 -4.16
C GLY A 60 -44.89 52.51 -2.88
N SER A 61 -43.97 51.65 -2.43
CA SER A 61 -44.22 50.72 -1.30
C SER A 61 -44.53 51.40 0.04
N ARG A 62 -44.01 52.62 0.25
CA ARG A 62 -44.31 53.52 1.37
C ARG A 62 -44.50 54.93 0.85
N PHE A 63 -45.57 55.60 1.24
CA PHE A 63 -45.81 57.01 0.89
C PHE A 63 -46.46 57.76 2.07
N THR A 64 -46.25 59.07 2.14
CA THR A 64 -46.73 59.91 3.25
C THR A 64 -47.88 60.81 2.80
N VAL A 65 -48.92 60.90 3.64
CA VAL A 65 -50.06 61.78 3.40
C VAL A 65 -50.25 62.71 4.60
N ARG A 66 -50.55 63.99 4.35
CA ARG A 66 -50.98 64.91 5.40
C ARG A 66 -52.50 64.84 5.53
N ASP A 67 -52.98 64.58 6.75
CA ASP A 67 -54.41 64.54 7.02
C ASP A 67 -55.02 65.93 7.25
N SER A 68 -56.35 65.97 7.37
CA SER A 68 -57.12 67.21 7.61
C SER A 68 -56.78 67.91 8.93
N SER A 69 -56.08 67.24 9.85
CA SER A 69 -55.63 67.80 11.13
C SER A 69 -54.18 68.28 11.06
N GLY A 70 -53.52 68.18 9.90
CA GLY A 70 -52.12 68.55 9.69
C GLY A 70 -51.10 67.48 10.07
N ASN A 71 -51.54 66.30 10.55
CA ASN A 71 -50.64 65.21 10.92
C ASN A 71 -50.16 64.48 9.67
N THR A 72 -48.90 64.04 9.68
CA THR A 72 -48.37 63.19 8.59
C THR A 72 -48.57 61.72 8.95
N ARG A 73 -49.26 60.99 8.07
CA ARG A 73 -49.46 59.53 8.17
C ARG A 73 -48.58 58.82 7.14
N GLU A 74 -47.96 57.71 7.53
CA GLU A 74 -47.27 56.81 6.62
C GLU A 74 -48.25 55.71 6.17
N ILE A 75 -48.35 55.48 4.87
CA ILE A 75 -49.25 54.51 4.24
C ILE A 75 -48.42 53.49 3.47
N LEU A 76 -48.79 52.22 3.60
CA LEU A 76 -48.13 51.10 2.91
C LEU A 76 -48.89 50.74 1.64
N ALA A 77 -48.17 50.35 0.59
CA ALA A 77 -48.76 49.78 -0.62
C ALA A 77 -48.09 48.45 -0.97
N ARG A 78 -48.91 47.43 -1.22
CA ARG A 78 -48.47 46.12 -1.69
C ARG A 78 -48.82 45.96 -3.16
N PHE A 79 -47.79 45.76 -3.98
CA PHE A 79 -47.94 45.45 -5.39
C PHE A 79 -47.80 43.95 -5.64
N VAL A 80 -48.71 43.38 -6.42
CA VAL A 80 -48.68 41.98 -6.86
C VAL A 80 -48.69 41.88 -8.39
N LYS A 81 -48.12 40.80 -8.94
CA LYS A 81 -48.07 40.55 -10.40
C LYS A 81 -49.32 39.84 -10.92
N GLU A 82 -49.90 39.00 -10.05
CA GLU A 82 -51.10 38.20 -10.28
C GLU A 82 -51.97 38.29 -9.02
N HIS A 83 -53.30 38.28 -9.17
CA HIS A 83 -54.25 38.27 -8.07
C HIS A 83 -55.53 37.55 -8.51
N PRO A 84 -55.84 36.36 -7.98
CA PRO A 84 -57.10 35.66 -8.30
C PRO A 84 -58.32 36.50 -7.93
N VAL A 85 -59.36 36.47 -8.76
CA VAL A 85 -60.56 37.30 -8.55
C VAL A 85 -61.32 36.82 -7.30
N GLU A 86 -61.31 35.52 -7.08
CA GLU A 86 -61.87 34.78 -5.94
C GLU A 86 -61.29 35.26 -4.59
N ASN A 87 -60.08 35.83 -4.58
CA ASN A 87 -59.49 36.39 -3.37
C ASN A 87 -60.14 37.71 -2.92
N ASN A 88 -60.78 38.45 -3.84
CA ASN A 88 -61.54 39.65 -3.49
C ASN A 88 -62.83 39.34 -2.71
N ASP A 89 -63.41 38.15 -2.84
CA ASP A 89 -64.64 37.79 -2.14
C ASP A 89 -64.45 37.79 -0.61
N TRP A 90 -63.24 37.52 -0.14
CA TRP A 90 -62.85 37.64 1.27
C TRP A 90 -62.62 39.09 1.73
N GLY A 91 -62.76 40.08 0.84
CA GLY A 91 -62.45 41.48 1.10
C GLY A 91 -63.35 42.16 2.14
N GLU A 92 -64.55 41.64 2.42
CA GLU A 92 -65.35 42.10 3.57
C GLU A 92 -64.79 41.59 4.90
N PHE A 93 -64.28 40.37 4.91
CA PHE A 93 -63.70 39.70 6.07
C PHE A 93 -62.28 40.18 6.39
N GLN A 94 -61.48 40.51 5.38
CA GLN A 94 -60.11 41.02 5.48
C GLN A 94 -59.87 42.07 4.38
N THR A 95 -59.95 43.37 4.71
CA THR A 95 -59.93 44.44 3.71
C THR A 95 -58.64 44.53 2.91
N HIS A 96 -57.51 44.09 3.46
CA HIS A 96 -56.22 44.05 2.76
C HIS A 96 -56.16 43.04 1.61
N ARG A 97 -57.16 42.16 1.46
CA ARG A 97 -57.34 41.31 0.27
C ARG A 97 -58.06 42.02 -0.88
N ARG A 98 -58.72 43.16 -0.63
CA ARG A 98 -59.42 43.92 -1.67
C ARG A 98 -58.41 44.52 -2.63
N LEU A 99 -58.47 44.14 -3.90
CA LEU A 99 -57.71 44.84 -4.92
C LEU A 99 -58.27 46.27 -5.10
N LEU A 100 -57.50 47.28 -4.68
CA LEU A 100 -57.92 48.69 -4.71
C LEU A 100 -57.41 49.42 -5.95
N GLY A 101 -56.23 49.06 -6.46
CA GLY A 101 -55.62 49.69 -7.63
C GLY A 101 -55.24 48.71 -8.73
N LEU A 102 -55.38 49.13 -9.99
CA LEU A 102 -54.92 48.40 -11.18
C LEU A 102 -54.01 49.30 -12.00
N ILE A 103 -52.77 48.86 -12.25
CA ILE A 103 -51.84 49.55 -13.14
C ILE A 103 -51.39 48.57 -14.22
N THR A 104 -51.74 48.84 -15.47
CA THR A 104 -51.30 48.01 -16.60
C THR A 104 -50.20 48.71 -17.39
N PHE A 105 -49.26 47.95 -17.93
CA PHE A 105 -48.24 48.47 -18.85
C PHE A 105 -48.18 47.66 -20.14
N GLY A 106 -48.06 48.33 -21.28
CA GLY A 106 -48.02 47.70 -22.59
C GLY A 106 -47.30 48.56 -23.62
N LYS A 107 -46.80 47.93 -24.69
CA LYS A 107 -46.16 48.62 -25.82
C LYS A 107 -47.01 48.44 -27.08
N TYR A 108 -47.15 49.51 -27.86
CA TYR A 108 -47.78 49.53 -29.17
C TYR A 108 -46.86 50.21 -30.19
N ASP A 109 -46.87 49.74 -31.43
CA ASP A 109 -46.19 50.37 -32.56
C ASP A 109 -47.19 50.95 -33.59
N ASN A 110 -48.49 50.60 -33.48
CA ASN A 110 -49.56 51.10 -34.36
C ASN A 110 -50.92 51.25 -33.65
N GLN A 111 -51.89 51.92 -34.30
CA GLN A 111 -53.21 52.24 -33.74
C GLN A 111 -54.07 51.00 -33.41
N THR A 112 -53.91 49.90 -34.16
CA THR A 112 -54.64 48.65 -33.90
C THR A 112 -54.16 48.01 -32.60
N GLU A 113 -52.86 48.00 -32.36
CA GLU A 113 -52.27 47.53 -31.10
C GLU A 113 -52.68 48.43 -29.93
N LEU A 114 -52.66 49.76 -30.08
CA LEU A 114 -53.14 50.69 -29.05
C LEU A 114 -54.61 50.42 -28.67
N ASN A 115 -55.48 50.21 -29.66
CA ASN A 115 -56.88 49.85 -29.42
C ASN A 115 -57.02 48.54 -28.64
N GLU A 116 -56.21 47.53 -28.96
CA GLU A 116 -56.20 46.25 -28.26
C GLU A 116 -55.67 46.36 -26.83
N LEU A 117 -54.63 47.17 -26.57
CA LEU A 117 -54.16 47.46 -25.21
C LEU A 117 -55.25 48.13 -24.36
N CYS A 118 -55.93 49.15 -24.91
CA CYS A 118 -57.06 49.79 -24.25
C CYS A 118 -58.19 48.79 -23.94
N ARG A 119 -58.52 47.90 -24.89
CA ARG A 119 -59.52 46.84 -24.71
C ARG A 119 -59.12 45.84 -23.62
N LEU A 120 -57.86 45.41 -23.60
CA LEU A 120 -57.32 44.49 -22.59
C LEU A 120 -57.33 45.12 -21.18
N HIS A 121 -56.98 46.42 -21.06
CA HIS A 121 -57.08 47.14 -19.80
C HIS A 121 -58.52 47.15 -19.25
N GLU A 122 -59.49 47.65 -20.02
CA GLU A 122 -60.88 47.73 -19.56
C GLU A 122 -61.46 46.33 -19.27
N THR A 123 -61.05 45.30 -20.04
CA THR A 123 -61.42 43.90 -19.76
C THR A 123 -60.88 43.41 -18.41
N LEU A 124 -59.65 43.77 -18.03
CA LEU A 124 -59.09 43.45 -16.71
C LEU A 124 -59.78 44.23 -15.59
N LYS A 125 -60.03 45.53 -15.80
CA LYS A 125 -60.72 46.41 -14.85
C LYS A 125 -62.11 45.89 -14.48
N VAL A 126 -62.88 45.41 -15.46
CA VAL A 126 -64.21 44.80 -15.23
C VAL A 126 -64.14 43.62 -14.27
N LYS A 127 -63.10 42.76 -14.35
CA LYS A 127 -62.93 41.59 -13.46
C LYS A 127 -62.86 41.95 -11.97
N TYR A 128 -62.33 43.13 -11.63
CA TYR A 128 -62.12 43.57 -10.25
C TYR A 128 -63.02 44.75 -9.83
N SER A 129 -64.00 45.10 -10.66
CA SER A 129 -64.88 46.27 -10.50
C SER A 129 -65.61 46.37 -9.15
N ALA A 130 -65.82 45.25 -8.45
CA ALA A 130 -66.43 45.23 -7.12
C ALA A 130 -65.58 45.86 -6.00
N THR A 131 -64.25 45.92 -6.15
CA THR A 131 -63.34 46.45 -5.11
C THR A 131 -62.46 47.60 -5.58
N LEU A 132 -62.27 47.74 -6.89
CA LEU A 132 -61.33 48.68 -7.50
C LEU A 132 -61.75 50.14 -7.26
N TYR A 133 -60.82 50.99 -6.84
CA TYR A 133 -61.04 52.42 -6.56
C TYR A 133 -60.43 53.30 -7.67
N ASP A 134 -59.23 52.98 -8.17
CA ASP A 134 -58.58 53.67 -9.29
C ASP A 134 -57.94 52.66 -10.25
N SER A 135 -57.82 53.03 -11.53
CA SER A 135 -57.25 52.23 -12.60
C SER A 135 -56.44 53.12 -13.53
N ARG A 136 -55.19 52.75 -13.81
CA ARG A 136 -54.24 53.52 -14.61
C ARG A 136 -53.56 52.64 -15.66
N ALA A 137 -53.19 53.25 -16.79
CA ALA A 137 -52.43 52.59 -17.85
C ALA A 137 -51.12 53.34 -18.13
N ILE A 138 -50.05 52.61 -18.46
CA ILE A 138 -48.74 53.13 -18.88
C ILE A 138 -48.44 52.52 -20.24
N LEU A 139 -48.43 53.34 -21.29
CA LEU A 139 -48.42 52.87 -22.68
C LEU A 139 -47.18 53.39 -23.40
N PHE A 140 -46.37 52.48 -23.93
CA PHE A 140 -45.14 52.78 -24.65
C PHE A 140 -45.43 52.84 -26.15
N GLY A 141 -45.19 53.98 -26.79
CA GLY A 141 -45.48 54.24 -28.21
C GLY A 141 -44.24 54.68 -29.00
N PRO A 142 -44.36 54.81 -30.34
CA PRO A 142 -43.22 55.15 -31.21
C PRO A 142 -42.95 56.66 -31.33
N LEU A 143 -43.83 57.53 -30.82
CA LEU A 143 -43.75 59.00 -30.96
C LEU A 143 -43.91 59.68 -29.60
N GLU A 144 -43.21 60.81 -29.40
CA GLU A 144 -43.35 61.63 -28.19
C GLU A 144 -44.73 62.32 -28.17
N SER A 145 -45.33 62.39 -26.98
CA SER A 145 -46.56 63.16 -26.77
C SER A 145 -46.23 64.52 -26.15
N ASN A 146 -46.88 65.57 -26.66
CA ASN A 146 -46.77 66.94 -26.13
C ASN A 146 -47.26 67.04 -24.67
N ASN A 147 -48.16 66.15 -24.26
CA ASN A 147 -48.62 66.00 -22.88
C ASN A 147 -48.63 64.49 -22.55
N PRO A 148 -47.88 64.00 -21.55
CA PRO A 148 -47.85 62.57 -21.22
C PRO A 148 -49.21 61.96 -20.92
N ARG A 149 -50.24 62.74 -20.56
CA ARG A 149 -51.62 62.27 -20.30
C ARG A 149 -52.44 62.03 -21.57
N ASP A 150 -52.05 62.59 -22.70
CA ASP A 150 -52.74 62.48 -23.98
C ASP A 150 -51.94 61.60 -24.96
N PRO A 151 -52.59 60.85 -25.87
CA PRO A 151 -51.87 60.13 -26.92
C PRO A 151 -51.17 61.11 -27.89
N PRO A 152 -50.06 60.71 -28.55
CA PRO A 152 -49.43 61.54 -29.58
C PRO A 152 -50.40 61.86 -30.73
N GLU A 153 -50.22 62.99 -31.42
CA GLU A 153 -51.22 63.55 -32.36
C GLU A 153 -51.72 62.61 -33.47
N SER A 154 -50.94 61.60 -33.86
CA SER A 154 -51.32 60.58 -34.85
C SER A 154 -52.09 59.38 -34.27
N PHE A 155 -52.37 59.37 -32.96
CA PHE A 155 -53.00 58.28 -32.24
C PHE A 155 -54.21 58.77 -31.44
N SER A 156 -55.22 57.91 -31.28
CA SER A 156 -56.42 58.21 -30.49
C SER A 156 -56.81 57.02 -29.62
N THR A 157 -57.21 57.26 -28.37
CA THR A 157 -57.77 56.20 -27.52
C THR A 157 -59.24 55.93 -27.90
N PRO A 158 -59.70 54.66 -27.92
CA PRO A 158 -61.10 54.33 -28.12
C PRO A 158 -62.06 55.06 -27.16
N SER A 159 -63.26 55.44 -27.64
CA SER A 159 -64.24 56.21 -26.84
C SER A 159 -64.80 55.49 -25.60
N ASN A 160 -64.63 54.17 -25.52
CA ASN A 160 -64.96 53.35 -24.35
C ASN A 160 -63.82 53.25 -23.32
N PHE A 161 -62.61 53.72 -23.64
CA PHE A 161 -61.49 53.78 -22.72
C PHE A 161 -61.63 55.01 -21.81
N LYS A 162 -61.97 54.79 -20.54
CA LYS A 162 -62.24 55.86 -19.55
C LYS A 162 -61.20 55.91 -18.44
N THR A 163 -60.09 55.22 -18.64
CA THR A 163 -58.99 55.05 -17.70
C THR A 163 -57.94 56.13 -17.94
N GLN A 164 -57.34 56.67 -16.88
CA GLN A 164 -56.20 57.57 -17.04
C GLN A 164 -55.00 56.80 -17.60
N ALA A 165 -54.52 57.18 -18.78
CA ALA A 165 -53.30 56.67 -19.37
C ALA A 165 -52.15 57.69 -19.23
N VAL A 166 -50.92 57.17 -19.27
CA VAL A 166 -49.71 57.94 -19.54
C VAL A 166 -48.96 57.31 -20.70
N PHE A 167 -48.47 58.14 -21.62
CA PHE A 167 -47.80 57.76 -22.85
C PHE A 167 -46.30 58.12 -22.79
N TYR A 168 -45.44 57.14 -23.03
CA TYR A 168 -43.98 57.28 -23.08
C TYR A 168 -43.41 56.76 -24.39
N THR A 169 -42.28 57.31 -24.85
CA THR A 169 -41.51 56.78 -25.98
C THR A 169 -40.50 55.71 -25.59
N ASP A 170 -39.86 55.88 -24.44
CA ASP A 170 -38.78 55.00 -23.99
C ASP A 170 -38.94 54.57 -22.52
N GLU A 171 -37.99 53.79 -22.04
CA GLU A 171 -37.98 53.21 -20.69
C GLU A 171 -37.43 54.18 -19.62
N SER A 172 -37.08 55.43 -19.99
CA SER A 172 -36.50 56.41 -19.07
C SER A 172 -37.55 56.97 -18.11
N CYS A 173 -38.76 57.25 -18.59
CA CYS A 173 -39.97 57.64 -17.85
C CYS A 173 -39.66 58.55 -16.64
N SER A 174 -39.23 59.80 -16.87
CA SER A 174 -38.66 60.68 -15.84
C SER A 174 -39.62 61.08 -14.71
N ASP A 175 -40.94 61.06 -14.95
CA ASP A 175 -42.01 61.44 -14.03
C ASP A 175 -42.85 60.24 -13.52
N LEU A 176 -42.45 59.02 -13.87
CA LEU A 176 -43.18 57.78 -13.52
C LEU A 176 -43.41 57.67 -12.01
N GLU A 177 -42.38 57.92 -11.20
CA GLU A 177 -42.46 57.86 -9.74
C GLU A 177 -43.47 58.88 -9.19
N THR A 178 -43.55 60.08 -9.76
CA THR A 178 -44.56 61.10 -9.40
C THR A 178 -45.97 60.65 -9.78
N TYR A 179 -46.16 60.08 -10.97
CA TYR A 179 -47.45 59.55 -11.43
C TYR A 179 -47.96 58.39 -10.56
N ILE A 180 -47.07 57.52 -10.08
CA ILE A 180 -47.39 56.43 -9.15
C ILE A 180 -47.79 56.99 -7.78
N VAL A 181 -47.05 57.97 -7.24
CA VAL A 181 -47.37 58.62 -5.96
C VAL A 181 -48.74 59.31 -6.02
N GLU A 182 -49.07 59.99 -7.12
CA GLU A 182 -50.40 60.59 -7.34
C GLU A 182 -51.53 59.53 -7.33
N CYS A 183 -51.31 58.36 -7.94
CA CYS A 183 -52.26 57.24 -7.88
C CYS A 183 -52.49 56.77 -6.43
N LEU A 184 -51.41 56.64 -5.67
CA LEU A 184 -51.48 56.20 -4.28
C LEU A 184 -52.20 57.22 -3.39
N HIS A 185 -52.02 58.52 -3.62
CA HIS A 185 -52.82 59.57 -2.98
C HIS A 185 -54.32 59.49 -3.34
N SER A 186 -54.64 59.29 -4.63
CA SER A 186 -56.03 59.09 -5.11
C SER A 186 -56.71 57.92 -4.36
N LEU A 187 -56.03 56.77 -4.33
CA LEU A 187 -56.51 55.57 -3.63
C LEU A 187 -56.69 55.79 -2.12
N PHE A 188 -55.74 56.47 -1.46
CA PHE A 188 -55.83 56.79 -0.04
C PHE A 188 -57.03 57.68 0.28
N TRP A 189 -57.29 58.74 -0.49
CA TRP A 189 -58.40 59.65 -0.19
C TRP A 189 -59.77 58.99 -0.39
N ILE A 190 -59.90 58.07 -1.36
CA ILE A 190 -61.11 57.24 -1.52
C ILE A 190 -61.29 56.29 -0.33
N LEU A 191 -60.19 55.70 0.18
CA LEU A 191 -60.22 54.86 1.38
C LEU A 191 -60.63 55.65 2.63
N GLU A 192 -60.01 56.81 2.88
CA GLU A 192 -60.30 57.66 4.05
C GLU A 192 -61.75 58.16 4.03
N SER A 193 -62.28 58.51 2.85
CA SER A 193 -63.70 58.84 2.67
C SER A 193 -64.61 57.69 3.10
N LYS A 194 -64.34 56.46 2.66
CA LYS A 194 -65.10 55.26 3.03
C LYS A 194 -64.95 54.88 4.51
N ARG A 195 -63.78 55.11 5.10
CA ARG A 195 -63.55 54.92 6.55
C ARG A 195 -64.40 55.89 7.37
N LEU A 196 -64.45 57.17 6.98
CA LEU A 196 -65.25 58.20 7.64
C LEU A 196 -66.77 57.98 7.45
N GLU A 197 -67.19 57.45 6.31
CA GLU A 197 -68.58 57.03 6.09
C GLU A 197 -68.96 55.90 7.08
N ARG A 198 -68.16 54.82 7.14
CA ARG A 198 -68.40 53.69 8.06
C ARG A 198 -68.33 54.09 9.54
N SER A 199 -67.46 55.02 9.92
CA SER A 199 -67.38 55.50 11.32
C SER A 199 -68.61 56.31 11.76
N ARG A 200 -69.46 56.75 10.84
CA ARG A 200 -70.70 57.54 11.10
C ARG A 200 -71.97 56.71 10.97
N GLU A 201 -71.85 55.41 10.63
CA GLU A 201 -72.97 54.50 10.44
C GLU A 201 -73.66 54.20 11.77
N LYS A 202 -74.98 54.44 11.84
CA LYS A 202 -75.77 54.19 13.08
C LYS A 202 -75.96 52.69 13.30
N ILE A 203 -75.91 52.27 14.58
CA ILE A 203 -76.06 50.87 15.03
C ILE A 203 -77.26 50.15 14.39
N ASP A 204 -78.41 50.81 14.27
CA ASP A 204 -79.63 50.22 13.69
C ASP A 204 -79.63 50.09 12.15
N ARG A 205 -78.57 50.55 11.47
CA ARG A 205 -78.41 50.47 10.00
C ARG A 205 -77.25 49.61 9.55
N VAL A 206 -76.49 49.02 10.48
CA VAL A 206 -75.25 48.29 10.19
C VAL A 206 -75.51 47.06 9.32
N SER A 207 -74.99 47.07 8.09
CA SER A 207 -75.03 45.92 7.18
C SER A 207 -74.27 44.71 7.72
N LEU A 208 -74.85 43.51 7.66
CA LEU A 208 -74.16 42.27 8.00
C LEU A 208 -73.06 41.97 6.96
N LEU A 209 -71.79 42.04 7.39
CA LEU A 209 -70.63 41.64 6.60
C LEU A 209 -70.45 40.11 6.64
N LEU A 210 -70.06 39.50 5.54
CA LEU A 210 -69.99 38.04 5.39
C LEU A 210 -68.66 37.57 4.80
N ALA A 211 -68.13 36.45 5.31
CA ALA A 211 -67.13 35.67 4.57
C ALA A 211 -67.80 34.88 3.41
N PRO A 212 -67.06 34.47 2.36
CA PRO A 212 -67.67 33.96 1.12
C PRO A 212 -68.60 32.76 1.30
N PHE A 213 -68.25 31.84 2.22
CA PHE A 213 -69.03 30.64 2.50
C PHE A 213 -70.25 30.90 3.41
N GLU A 214 -70.20 31.93 4.27
CA GLU A 214 -71.28 32.26 5.21
C GLU A 214 -72.59 32.65 4.52
N LYS A 215 -72.55 33.07 3.24
CA LYS A 215 -73.73 33.51 2.46
C LYS A 215 -74.88 32.47 2.45
N LYS A 216 -74.57 31.18 2.60
CA LYS A 216 -75.57 30.09 2.67
C LYS A 216 -76.08 29.86 4.09
N ASP A 217 -75.25 30.10 5.11
CA ASP A 217 -75.55 29.81 6.51
C ASP A 217 -76.57 30.79 7.14
N PHE A 218 -76.74 31.98 6.53
CA PHE A 218 -77.67 33.01 6.98
C PHE A 218 -79.03 33.01 6.27
N ILE A 219 -79.30 32.03 5.39
CA ILE A 219 -80.59 31.90 4.70
C ILE A 219 -81.65 31.39 5.70
N GLY A 220 -82.67 32.20 5.99
CA GLY A 220 -83.80 31.83 6.86
C GLY A 220 -83.60 32.11 8.36
N LEU A 221 -82.52 32.80 8.76
CA LEU A 221 -82.31 33.24 10.15
C LEU A 221 -82.96 34.60 10.45
N ASP A 222 -83.39 34.80 11.70
CA ASP A 222 -83.84 36.11 12.20
C ASP A 222 -82.66 37.08 12.36
N LEU A 223 -82.53 37.97 11.36
CA LEU A 223 -81.52 39.00 11.30
C LEU A 223 -81.76 40.16 12.29
N GLU A 224 -82.97 40.33 12.82
CA GLU A 224 -83.30 41.41 13.76
C GLU A 224 -83.03 41.06 15.23
N SER A 225 -82.77 39.79 15.55
CA SER A 225 -82.48 39.32 16.90
C SER A 225 -81.35 40.12 17.60
N ARG A 226 -81.47 40.31 18.92
CA ARG A 226 -80.49 41.08 19.75
C ARG A 226 -79.05 40.57 19.58
N ASN A 227 -78.86 39.26 19.42
CA ASN A 227 -77.55 38.67 19.19
C ASN A 227 -77.04 38.92 17.77
N ASN A 228 -77.91 38.94 16.76
CA ASN A 228 -77.50 39.29 15.40
C ASN A 228 -77.16 40.79 15.26
N ARG A 229 -77.91 41.70 15.91
CA ARG A 229 -77.53 43.12 15.97
C ARG A 229 -76.13 43.32 16.60
N LYS A 230 -75.85 42.64 17.72
CA LYS A 230 -74.51 42.61 18.33
C LYS A 230 -73.46 42.05 17.37
N ARG A 231 -73.76 40.99 16.61
CA ARG A 231 -72.88 40.42 15.59
C ARG A 231 -72.55 41.46 14.50
N CYS A 232 -73.56 42.11 13.91
CA CYS A 232 -73.37 43.15 12.91
C CYS A 232 -72.46 44.27 13.43
N VAL A 233 -72.72 44.77 14.65
CA VAL A 233 -71.87 45.77 15.31
C VAL A 233 -70.43 45.26 15.48
N GLY A 234 -70.22 44.05 16.02
CA GLY A 234 -68.89 43.48 16.21
C GLY A 234 -68.10 43.32 14.90
N ARG A 235 -68.76 42.80 13.83
CA ARG A 235 -68.16 42.65 12.49
C ARG A 235 -67.83 43.99 11.87
N MET A 236 -68.71 44.99 12.00
CA MET A 236 -68.47 46.35 11.51
C MET A 236 -67.36 47.06 12.27
N THR A 237 -67.30 46.95 13.60
CA THR A 237 -66.20 47.51 14.40
C THR A 237 -64.86 46.88 14.03
N LYS A 238 -64.82 45.57 13.77
CA LYS A 238 -63.64 44.88 13.22
C LYS A 238 -63.24 45.49 11.86
N HIS A 239 -64.19 45.60 10.93
CA HIS A 239 -63.95 46.14 9.58
C HIS A 239 -63.46 47.60 9.61
N LEU A 240 -64.00 48.42 10.52
CA LEU A 240 -63.53 49.78 10.77
C LEU A 240 -62.09 49.79 11.32
N GLY A 241 -61.73 48.82 12.16
CA GLY A 241 -60.36 48.58 12.59
C GLY A 241 -59.42 48.30 11.42
N ASP A 242 -59.81 47.46 10.47
CA ASP A 242 -59.01 47.20 9.25
C ASP A 242 -58.83 48.48 8.41
N LEU A 243 -59.89 49.27 8.22
CA LEU A 243 -59.82 50.53 7.47
C LEU A 243 -58.97 51.60 8.19
N CYS A 244 -59.02 51.67 9.52
CA CYS A 244 -58.12 52.52 10.32
C CYS A 244 -56.66 52.10 10.17
N LEU A 245 -56.38 50.78 10.16
CA LEU A 245 -55.03 50.26 9.99
C LEU A 245 -54.46 50.60 8.59
N GLN A 246 -55.25 50.40 7.53
CA GLN A 246 -54.88 50.79 6.15
C GLN A 246 -54.78 52.31 5.94
N ALA A 247 -55.46 53.12 6.77
CA ALA A 247 -55.37 54.58 6.75
C ALA A 247 -54.23 55.17 7.61
N GLY A 248 -53.32 54.33 8.12
CA GLY A 248 -52.17 54.76 8.93
C GLY A 248 -52.53 55.16 10.37
N LEU A 249 -53.62 54.64 10.94
CA LEU A 249 -54.10 54.95 12.29
C LEU A 249 -54.03 53.72 13.22
N PRO A 250 -52.84 53.25 13.63
CA PRO A 250 -52.69 52.02 14.41
C PRO A 250 -53.33 52.09 15.80
N ALA A 251 -53.32 53.25 16.48
CA ALA A 251 -53.93 53.39 17.81
C ALA A 251 -55.46 53.17 17.77
N GLU A 252 -56.15 53.80 16.81
CA GLU A 252 -57.59 53.63 16.58
C GLU A 252 -57.91 52.19 16.14
N ALA A 253 -57.06 51.59 15.29
CA ALA A 253 -57.22 50.19 14.89
C ALA A 253 -57.15 49.23 16.09
N LEU A 254 -56.16 49.39 16.98
CA LEU A 254 -56.02 48.59 18.21
C LEU A 254 -57.27 48.72 19.11
N TYR A 255 -57.80 49.93 19.29
CA TYR A 255 -59.04 50.17 20.03
C TYR A 255 -60.24 49.45 19.40
N HIS A 256 -60.45 49.62 18.09
CA HIS A 256 -61.54 48.97 17.37
C HIS A 256 -61.44 47.44 17.38
N TYR A 257 -60.26 46.86 17.17
CA TYR A 257 -60.08 45.41 17.25
C TYR A 257 -60.37 44.85 18.65
N ASN A 258 -59.88 45.51 19.71
CA ASN A 258 -60.17 45.11 21.08
C ASN A 258 -61.68 45.21 21.42
N SER A 259 -62.33 46.31 21.01
CA SER A 259 -63.77 46.49 21.16
C SER A 259 -64.56 45.40 20.41
N ALA A 260 -64.21 45.14 19.15
CA ALA A 260 -64.83 44.10 18.32
C ALA A 260 -64.67 42.71 18.93
N ALA A 261 -63.48 42.36 19.42
CA ALA A 261 -63.22 41.06 20.05
C ALA A 261 -64.15 40.81 21.25
N ASN A 262 -64.31 41.79 22.14
CA ASN A 262 -65.21 41.67 23.29
C ASN A 262 -66.68 41.46 22.87
N VAL A 263 -67.15 42.17 21.83
CA VAL A 263 -68.52 42.03 21.30
C VAL A 263 -68.74 40.67 20.62
N LEU A 264 -67.79 40.24 19.79
CA LEU A 264 -67.87 38.99 19.01
C LEU A 264 -67.75 37.75 19.91
N GLN A 265 -66.90 37.80 20.94
CA GLN A 265 -66.81 36.76 21.96
C GLN A 265 -68.13 36.59 22.72
N ALA A 266 -68.80 37.70 23.06
CA ALA A 266 -70.09 37.68 23.76
C ALA A 266 -71.26 37.11 22.92
N VAL A 267 -71.09 36.91 21.61
CA VAL A 267 -72.07 36.27 20.72
C VAL A 267 -71.57 34.98 20.05
N ASN A 268 -70.44 34.44 20.51
CA ASN A 268 -69.80 33.23 20.00
C ASN A 268 -69.50 33.25 18.48
N ASP A 269 -69.21 34.42 17.91
CA ASP A 269 -68.80 34.54 16.50
C ASP A 269 -67.29 34.26 16.36
N TRP A 270 -66.92 32.98 16.38
CA TRP A 270 -65.54 32.55 16.44
C TRP A 270 -64.73 32.97 15.20
N LEU A 271 -65.31 32.89 14.00
CA LEU A 271 -64.63 33.24 12.75
C LEU A 271 -64.17 34.70 12.77
N TRP A 272 -65.08 35.62 13.10
CA TRP A 272 -64.77 37.05 13.13
C TRP A 272 -64.00 37.46 14.39
N LEU A 273 -64.15 36.76 15.50
CA LEU A 273 -63.28 36.91 16.68
C LEU A 273 -61.82 36.55 16.34
N GLY A 274 -61.60 35.47 15.58
CA GLY A 274 -60.28 35.11 15.07
C GLY A 274 -59.67 36.22 14.21
N ALA A 275 -60.46 36.84 13.34
CA ALA A 275 -60.02 37.96 12.52
C ALA A 275 -59.77 39.26 13.31
N ALA A 276 -60.52 39.51 14.39
CA ALA A 276 -60.24 40.61 15.31
C ALA A 276 -58.92 40.39 16.08
N TYR A 277 -58.64 39.16 16.51
CA TYR A 277 -57.35 38.81 17.12
C TYR A 277 -56.18 38.86 16.12
N GLU A 278 -56.37 38.42 14.87
CA GLU A 278 -55.35 38.55 13.83
C GLU A 278 -55.03 40.03 13.54
N GLY A 279 -56.05 40.88 13.40
CA GLY A 279 -55.89 42.33 13.22
C GLY A 279 -55.22 43.02 14.41
N LEU A 280 -55.60 42.66 15.65
CA LEU A 280 -54.96 43.17 16.87
C LEU A 280 -53.47 42.78 16.94
N CYS A 281 -53.12 41.57 16.52
CA CYS A 281 -51.73 41.13 16.39
C CYS A 281 -51.01 41.90 15.29
N ALA A 282 -51.62 42.05 14.10
CA ALA A 282 -51.02 42.75 12.97
C ALA A 282 -50.73 44.22 13.27
N ALA A 283 -51.68 44.94 13.89
CA ALA A 283 -51.50 46.31 14.33
C ALA A 283 -50.42 46.45 15.42
N SER A 284 -50.33 45.50 16.36
CA SER A 284 -49.26 45.49 17.38
C SER A 284 -47.89 45.21 16.75
N VAL A 285 -47.82 44.29 15.78
CA VAL A 285 -46.58 43.93 15.06
C VAL A 285 -46.09 45.07 14.17
N LEU A 286 -46.99 45.82 13.52
CA LEU A 286 -46.65 47.00 12.72
C LEU A 286 -45.90 48.07 13.55
N VAL A 287 -46.30 48.26 14.81
CA VAL A 287 -45.71 49.27 15.70
C VAL A 287 -44.43 48.75 16.39
N LEU A 288 -44.40 47.48 16.82
CA LEU A 288 -43.25 46.91 17.53
C LEU A 288 -42.11 46.44 16.61
N TYR A 289 -42.41 46.00 15.39
CA TYR A 289 -41.46 45.41 14.44
C TYR A 289 -41.52 46.07 13.05
N PRO A 290 -41.40 47.41 12.92
CA PRO A 290 -41.57 48.13 11.65
C PRO A 290 -40.57 47.69 10.56
N ASN A 291 -39.45 47.09 10.97
CA ASN A 291 -38.40 46.56 10.09
C ASN A 291 -38.75 45.20 9.44
N MET A 292 -39.81 44.51 9.91
CA MET A 292 -40.31 43.26 9.33
C MET A 292 -41.15 43.50 8.05
N CYS A 293 -41.49 44.75 7.74
CA CYS A 293 -42.04 45.14 6.45
C CYS A 293 -41.03 44.83 5.31
N ARG A 294 -41.51 44.37 4.15
CA ARG A 294 -40.67 43.91 3.03
C ARG A 294 -39.66 44.96 2.57
N ASN A 295 -38.42 44.86 3.05
CA ASN A 295 -37.32 45.63 2.48
C ASN A 295 -36.91 44.99 1.15
N LEU A 296 -36.94 45.77 0.07
CA LEU A 296 -36.40 45.35 -1.23
C LEU A 296 -34.93 44.91 -1.05
N PRO A 297 -34.52 43.74 -1.57
CA PRO A 297 -33.12 43.40 -1.62
C PRO A 297 -32.40 44.43 -2.50
N LEU A 298 -31.54 45.25 -1.90
CA LEU A 298 -30.62 46.09 -2.64
C LEU A 298 -29.67 45.18 -3.41
N GLN A 299 -29.92 44.96 -4.70
CA GLN A 299 -28.94 44.36 -5.59
C GLN A 299 -27.71 45.27 -5.64
N ARG A 300 -26.70 44.94 -4.83
CA ARG A 300 -25.32 45.23 -5.20
C ARG A 300 -25.05 44.43 -6.47
N ASN A 301 -24.66 45.11 -7.54
CA ASN A 301 -24.25 44.47 -8.79
C ASN A 301 -23.08 43.51 -8.49
N SER A 302 -23.38 42.21 -8.42
CA SER A 302 -22.40 41.15 -8.12
C SER A 302 -21.65 40.74 -9.38
N SER A 303 -20.99 41.70 -10.02
CA SER A 303 -19.88 41.42 -10.93
C SER A 303 -18.60 41.25 -10.10
N LEU A 304 -18.48 40.11 -9.40
CA LEU A 304 -17.24 39.53 -8.87
C LEU A 304 -17.53 38.12 -8.33
N GLN A 305 -16.56 37.22 -8.46
CA GLN A 305 -16.74 35.76 -8.42
C GLN A 305 -17.07 35.21 -7.02
N GLU A 306 -17.98 34.22 -6.95
CA GLU A 306 -18.14 33.37 -5.76
C GLU A 306 -17.12 32.22 -5.78
N GLY A 307 -16.39 32.08 -4.68
CA GLY A 307 -15.51 30.94 -4.41
C GLY A 307 -15.40 30.67 -2.91
N SER A 308 -15.80 29.46 -2.52
CA SER A 308 -15.60 28.83 -1.19
C SER A 308 -16.45 29.32 0.01
N PRO A 309 -17.06 28.40 0.78
CA PRO A 309 -17.82 28.75 1.98
C PRO A 309 -16.91 28.90 3.22
N GLY A 310 -16.61 30.15 3.60
CA GLY A 310 -15.77 30.48 4.75
C GLY A 310 -16.51 31.33 5.80
N LYS A 311 -16.60 30.81 7.03
CA LYS A 311 -17.10 31.46 8.27
C LYS A 311 -17.01 33.00 8.27
N GLN A 312 -18.15 33.71 8.20
CA GLN A 312 -18.15 35.16 8.43
C GLN A 312 -18.44 35.54 9.88
N ARG A 313 -17.53 36.36 10.43
CA ARG A 313 -17.68 37.09 11.70
C ARG A 313 -18.61 38.30 11.52
N ARG A 314 -19.24 38.74 12.60
CA ARG A 314 -19.87 40.08 12.67
C ARG A 314 -18.79 41.16 12.49
N GLY A 315 -19.07 42.15 11.66
CA GLY A 315 -18.22 43.33 11.44
C GLY A 315 -19.01 44.41 10.67
N SER A 316 -19.40 45.47 11.37
CA SER A 316 -20.33 46.50 10.89
C SER A 316 -19.63 47.58 10.06
N GLN A 317 -20.34 48.18 9.08
CA GLN A 317 -20.33 49.64 8.86
C GLN A 317 -21.55 50.10 8.02
N ALA A 318 -22.06 51.29 8.35
CA ALA A 318 -23.32 51.92 7.92
C ALA A 318 -23.37 52.29 6.41
N VAL A 319 -24.44 52.78 5.77
CA VAL A 319 -25.65 53.57 6.13
C VAL A 319 -26.78 53.12 5.16
N ALA A 320 -28.04 52.85 5.56
CA ALA A 320 -29.04 53.80 6.03
C ALA A 320 -29.45 53.61 7.50
N VAL A 321 -29.74 54.73 8.17
CA VAL A 321 -30.22 54.72 9.57
C VAL A 321 -31.66 54.23 9.59
N LEU A 322 -31.83 52.93 9.87
CA LEU A 322 -33.12 52.39 10.32
C LEU A 322 -33.50 53.07 11.64
N PRO A 323 -34.79 53.40 11.88
CA PRO A 323 -35.23 53.82 13.19
C PRO A 323 -34.90 52.72 14.21
N SER A 324 -34.28 53.08 15.33
CA SER A 324 -34.20 52.18 16.47
C SER A 324 -35.62 51.79 16.88
N PRO A 325 -35.94 50.50 17.05
CA PRO A 325 -37.29 50.09 17.46
C PRO A 325 -37.67 50.80 18.76
N PRO A 326 -38.89 51.36 18.86
CA PRO A 326 -39.27 52.16 20.02
C PRO A 326 -39.30 51.30 21.29
N THR A 327 -38.86 51.86 22.41
CA THR A 327 -38.89 51.19 23.70
C THR A 327 -40.34 50.83 24.07
N ILE A 328 -40.57 49.55 24.37
CA ILE A 328 -41.91 48.95 24.54
C ILE A 328 -42.77 49.73 25.54
N ASP A 329 -42.18 50.21 26.64
CA ASP A 329 -42.87 50.99 27.66
C ASP A 329 -43.43 52.31 27.14
N VAL A 330 -42.67 53.04 26.31
CA VAL A 330 -43.09 54.31 25.69
C VAL A 330 -44.26 54.09 24.73
N VAL A 331 -44.23 52.99 23.98
CA VAL A 331 -45.34 52.62 23.08
C VAL A 331 -46.60 52.28 23.88
N LYS A 332 -46.47 51.52 24.97
CA LYS A 332 -47.60 51.09 25.80
C LYS A 332 -48.31 52.25 26.53
N THR A 333 -47.58 53.31 26.90
CA THR A 333 -48.20 54.55 27.42
C THR A 333 -49.05 55.26 26.37
N ASN A 334 -48.60 55.29 25.11
CA ASN A 334 -49.31 55.98 24.02
C ASN A 334 -50.42 55.12 23.37
N MET A 335 -50.34 53.78 23.49
CA MET A 335 -51.28 52.83 22.89
C MET A 335 -51.66 51.73 23.90
N PRO A 336 -52.67 51.96 24.78
CA PRO A 336 -52.96 51.07 25.90
C PRO A 336 -53.48 49.67 25.51
N HIS A 337 -53.91 49.49 24.26
CA HIS A 337 -54.41 48.22 23.71
C HIS A 337 -53.35 47.44 22.89
N ILE A 338 -52.09 47.87 22.88
CA ILE A 338 -51.02 47.15 22.18
C ILE A 338 -50.69 45.83 22.90
N LEU A 339 -50.53 44.75 22.14
CA LEU A 339 -50.13 43.46 22.66
C LEU A 339 -48.61 43.37 22.81
N LEU A 340 -48.15 42.86 23.96
CA LEU A 340 -46.75 42.49 24.16
C LEU A 340 -46.36 41.24 23.34
N PRO A 341 -45.06 40.97 23.10
CA PRO A 341 -44.60 39.86 22.26
C PRO A 341 -45.19 38.47 22.59
N GLU A 342 -45.33 38.16 23.88
CA GLU A 342 -45.95 36.92 24.39
C GLU A 342 -47.48 36.90 24.20
N GLU A 343 -48.12 38.07 24.26
CA GLU A 343 -49.57 38.22 24.08
C GLU A 343 -49.95 38.12 22.61
N ILE A 344 -49.16 38.71 21.70
CA ILE A 344 -49.25 38.50 20.25
C ILE A 344 -49.21 37.00 19.96
N SER A 345 -48.21 36.31 20.48
CA SER A 345 -48.00 34.86 20.36
C SER A 345 -49.22 34.03 20.80
N LYS A 346 -49.81 34.40 21.93
CA LYS A 346 -51.03 33.76 22.46
C LYS A 346 -52.25 34.05 21.58
N LYS A 347 -52.49 35.33 21.23
CA LYS A 347 -53.66 35.77 20.45
C LYS A 347 -53.64 35.25 19.02
N TYR A 348 -52.47 35.15 18.39
CA TYR A 348 -52.34 34.52 17.07
C TYR A 348 -52.70 33.02 17.10
N ARG A 349 -52.33 32.32 18.18
CA ARG A 349 -52.70 30.91 18.38
C ARG A 349 -54.21 30.75 18.61
N GLU A 350 -54.82 31.64 19.40
CA GLU A 350 -56.27 31.69 19.58
C GLU A 350 -57.00 31.94 18.25
N ALA A 351 -56.50 32.86 17.41
CA ALA A 351 -57.04 33.12 16.08
C ALA A 351 -57.00 31.89 15.15
N ILE A 352 -55.85 31.20 15.05
CA ILE A 352 -55.70 29.98 14.25
C ILE A 352 -56.66 28.87 14.74
N VAL A 353 -56.78 28.67 16.06
CA VAL A 353 -57.73 27.72 16.67
C VAL A 353 -59.19 28.12 16.45
N HIS A 354 -59.49 29.40 16.19
CA HIS A 354 -60.83 29.83 15.80
C HIS A 354 -61.10 29.59 14.32
N TYR A 355 -60.11 29.79 13.44
CA TYR A 355 -60.21 29.48 12.02
C TYR A 355 -60.37 27.97 11.77
N SER A 356 -59.62 27.13 12.48
CA SER A 356 -59.66 25.67 12.35
C SER A 356 -61.02 25.03 12.75
N LYS A 357 -61.97 25.81 13.28
CA LYS A 357 -63.36 25.38 13.52
C LYS A 357 -64.20 25.35 12.24
N TYR A 358 -63.76 25.99 11.16
CA TYR A 358 -64.52 26.20 9.93
C TYR A 358 -63.81 25.55 8.74
N GLN A 359 -64.40 24.50 8.17
CA GLN A 359 -63.81 23.72 7.06
C GLN A 359 -63.38 24.59 5.87
N TYR A 360 -64.17 25.61 5.52
CA TYR A 360 -63.91 26.51 4.40
C TYR A 360 -63.00 27.70 4.74
N ALA A 361 -62.50 27.80 5.98
CA ALA A 361 -61.56 28.83 6.40
C ALA A 361 -60.08 28.38 6.36
N GLY A 362 -59.79 27.16 5.87
CA GLY A 362 -58.43 26.60 5.85
C GLY A 362 -57.38 27.46 5.13
N ILE A 363 -57.80 28.31 4.18
CA ILE A 363 -56.92 29.27 3.50
C ILE A 363 -56.44 30.35 4.47
N ILE A 364 -57.37 30.91 5.26
CA ILE A 364 -57.08 31.90 6.29
C ILE A 364 -56.26 31.25 7.41
N GLU A 365 -56.61 30.03 7.83
CA GLU A 365 -55.85 29.25 8.83
C GLU A 365 -54.39 29.02 8.37
N THR A 366 -54.21 28.70 7.09
CA THR A 366 -52.89 28.51 6.48
C THR A 366 -52.11 29.82 6.50
N GLU A 367 -52.60 30.88 5.87
CA GLU A 367 -51.89 32.17 5.82
C GLU A 367 -51.61 32.75 7.22
N ALA A 368 -52.55 32.62 8.15
CA ALA A 368 -52.37 32.99 9.56
C ALA A 368 -51.20 32.23 10.18
N SER A 369 -51.07 30.92 9.92
CA SER A 369 -49.95 30.12 10.41
C SER A 369 -48.60 30.56 9.81
N PHE A 370 -48.54 30.95 8.53
CA PHE A 370 -47.33 31.50 7.91
C PHE A 370 -46.96 32.87 8.51
N LYS A 371 -47.93 33.78 8.70
CA LYS A 371 -47.71 35.09 9.36
C LYS A 371 -47.23 34.93 10.81
N GLY A 372 -47.89 34.07 11.60
CA GLY A 372 -47.49 33.75 12.97
C GLY A 372 -46.08 33.18 13.04
N THR A 373 -45.69 32.34 12.07
CA THR A 373 -44.33 31.84 11.92
C THR A 373 -43.32 32.96 11.67
N ARG A 374 -43.60 33.88 10.72
CA ARG A 374 -42.75 35.05 10.42
C ARG A 374 -42.56 35.95 11.65
N ILE A 375 -43.64 36.22 12.40
CA ILE A 375 -43.58 36.98 13.66
C ILE A 375 -42.70 36.25 14.70
N SER A 376 -42.86 34.93 14.86
CA SER A 376 -42.03 34.16 15.80
C SER A 376 -40.56 34.05 15.38
N ILE A 377 -40.23 34.16 14.09
CA ILE A 377 -38.84 34.25 13.61
C ILE A 377 -38.23 35.59 14.03
N GLU A 378 -38.92 36.71 13.82
CA GLU A 378 -38.48 38.05 14.26
C GLU A 378 -38.31 38.11 15.80
N GLN A 379 -39.20 37.45 16.54
CA GLN A 379 -39.11 37.28 18.00
C GLN A 379 -38.01 36.29 18.45
N ASN A 380 -37.29 35.66 17.53
CA ASN A 380 -36.29 34.60 17.79
C ASN A 380 -36.85 33.35 18.52
N CYS A 381 -38.17 33.11 18.45
CA CYS A 381 -38.88 32.01 19.09
C CYS A 381 -39.05 30.78 18.16
N ALA A 382 -37.95 30.14 17.78
CA ALA A 382 -37.92 29.03 16.80
C ALA A 382 -38.88 27.85 17.11
N LEU A 383 -39.05 27.47 18.39
CA LEU A 383 -40.00 26.42 18.79
C LEU A 383 -41.46 26.79 18.48
N GLN A 384 -41.80 28.07 18.66
CA GLN A 384 -43.15 28.57 18.37
C GLN A 384 -43.38 28.70 16.87
N ALA A 385 -42.39 29.19 16.12
CA ALA A 385 -42.40 29.19 14.65
C ALA A 385 -42.67 27.77 14.11
N ALA A 386 -41.95 26.76 14.61
CA ALA A 386 -42.19 25.36 14.27
C ALA A 386 -43.58 24.84 14.67
N SER A 387 -44.18 25.35 15.76
CA SER A 387 -45.50 24.93 16.23
C SER A 387 -46.64 25.34 15.29
N TYR A 388 -46.56 26.54 14.69
CA TYR A 388 -47.54 26.99 13.70
C TYR A 388 -47.43 26.15 12.41
N LEU A 389 -46.22 25.89 11.92
CA LEU A 389 -46.03 25.12 10.68
C LEU A 389 -46.35 23.62 10.79
N ASN A 390 -46.33 23.02 11.99
CA ASN A 390 -46.63 21.58 12.16
C ASN A 390 -48.03 21.21 11.65
N ASN A 391 -49.03 22.05 11.93
CA ASN A 391 -50.42 21.76 11.57
C ASN A 391 -50.75 22.14 10.12
N VAL A 392 -50.01 23.10 9.54
CA VAL A 392 -50.22 23.59 8.16
C VAL A 392 -50.35 22.45 7.16
N ILE A 393 -49.49 21.43 7.22
CA ILE A 393 -49.47 20.32 6.25
C ILE A 393 -50.79 19.51 6.26
N PHE A 394 -51.51 19.49 7.38
CA PHE A 394 -52.76 18.74 7.55
C PHE A 394 -54.02 19.54 7.19
N ILE A 395 -53.91 20.85 6.96
CA ILE A 395 -55.05 21.68 6.52
C ILE A 395 -55.49 21.21 5.13
N ASN A 396 -56.72 20.71 5.06
CA ASN A 396 -57.31 20.17 3.84
C ASN A 396 -57.68 21.31 2.88
N LEU A 397 -56.89 21.46 1.82
CA LEU A 397 -57.10 22.44 0.75
C LEU A 397 -57.06 21.72 -0.60
N THR A 398 -58.07 21.99 -1.44
CA THR A 398 -58.15 21.52 -2.83
C THR A 398 -57.22 22.36 -3.72
N LEU A 399 -55.93 22.10 -3.61
CA LEU A 399 -54.89 22.79 -4.37
C LEU A 399 -54.58 22.04 -5.67
N SER A 400 -54.23 22.78 -6.73
CA SER A 400 -53.52 22.25 -7.89
C SER A 400 -52.13 21.71 -7.50
N GLU A 401 -51.46 20.95 -8.38
CA GLU A 401 -50.09 20.49 -8.07
C GLU A 401 -49.09 21.65 -7.99
N GLN A 402 -49.27 22.74 -8.76
CA GLN A 402 -48.43 23.93 -8.66
C GLN A 402 -48.56 24.61 -7.28
N GLU A 403 -49.78 24.86 -6.81
CA GLU A 403 -50.00 25.46 -5.49
C GLU A 403 -49.50 24.57 -4.34
N LYS A 404 -49.41 23.25 -4.54
CA LYS A 404 -48.76 22.32 -3.59
C LYS A 404 -47.25 22.47 -3.63
N ILE A 405 -46.64 22.63 -4.80
CA ILE A 405 -45.21 22.95 -4.94
C ILE A 405 -44.91 24.24 -4.18
N ASP A 406 -45.66 25.31 -4.46
CA ASP A 406 -45.48 26.62 -3.82
C ASP A 406 -45.65 26.54 -2.28
N ARG A 407 -46.64 25.79 -1.79
CA ARG A 407 -46.82 25.52 -0.35
C ARG A 407 -45.61 24.85 0.28
N PHE A 408 -45.06 23.83 -0.38
CA PHE A 408 -43.95 23.03 0.15
C PHE A 408 -42.60 23.73 0.03
N THR A 409 -42.38 24.55 -1.01
CA THR A 409 -41.19 25.41 -1.12
C THR A 409 -41.22 26.49 -0.03
N THR A 410 -42.31 27.25 0.12
CA THR A 410 -42.38 28.27 1.18
C THR A 410 -42.29 27.67 2.60
N LEU A 411 -42.82 26.45 2.82
CA LEU A 411 -42.58 25.72 4.07
C LEU A 411 -41.10 25.39 4.28
N SER A 412 -40.40 24.99 3.22
CA SER A 412 -38.95 24.72 3.25
C SER A 412 -38.15 25.98 3.61
N ASP A 413 -38.47 27.10 2.98
CA ASP A 413 -37.79 28.39 3.21
C ASP A 413 -37.99 28.86 4.65
N LEU A 414 -39.23 28.79 5.16
CA LEU A 414 -39.51 29.13 6.56
C LEU A 414 -38.77 28.19 7.53
N TYR A 415 -38.82 26.87 7.35
CA TYR A 415 -38.05 25.94 8.21
C TYR A 415 -36.53 26.18 8.12
N THR A 416 -36.02 26.64 6.98
CA THR A 416 -34.61 27.00 6.80
C THR A 416 -34.25 28.26 7.59
N SER A 417 -35.11 29.29 7.55
CA SER A 417 -34.87 30.59 8.20
C SER A 417 -34.61 30.52 9.71
N PHE A 418 -35.19 29.53 10.41
CA PHE A 418 -34.94 29.27 11.84
C PHE A 418 -34.17 27.96 12.12
N GLY A 419 -33.44 27.44 11.12
CA GLY A 419 -32.44 26.38 11.28
C GLY A 419 -32.97 24.94 11.37
N PHE A 420 -34.26 24.69 11.08
CA PHE A 420 -34.88 23.35 11.14
C PHE A 420 -34.67 22.57 9.83
N ILE A 421 -33.40 22.48 9.39
CA ILE A 421 -33.00 22.06 8.04
C ILE A 421 -33.55 20.67 7.62
N ARG A 422 -33.72 19.72 8.55
CA ARG A 422 -34.32 18.40 8.21
C ARG A 422 -35.81 18.50 7.84
N LYS A 423 -36.57 19.39 8.48
CA LYS A 423 -37.98 19.64 8.11
C LYS A 423 -38.04 20.42 6.79
N ALA A 424 -37.11 21.34 6.56
CA ALA A 424 -36.99 22.04 5.29
C ALA A 424 -36.76 21.04 4.13
N ALA A 425 -35.73 20.20 4.22
CA ALA A 425 -35.44 19.16 3.24
C ALA A 425 -36.59 18.16 3.02
N PHE A 426 -37.36 17.83 4.06
CA PHE A 426 -38.57 17.03 3.91
C PHE A 426 -39.64 17.74 3.07
N CYS A 427 -39.89 19.03 3.32
CA CYS A 427 -40.82 19.82 2.51
C CYS A 427 -40.31 20.00 1.07
N LEU A 428 -39.01 20.27 0.89
CA LEU A 428 -38.39 20.42 -0.43
C LEU A 428 -38.45 19.14 -1.27
N ARG A 429 -38.25 17.97 -0.63
CA ARG A 429 -38.47 16.65 -1.25
C ARG A 429 -39.93 16.43 -1.64
N LEU A 430 -40.89 16.86 -0.81
CA LEU A 430 -42.30 16.80 -1.18
C LEU A 430 -42.60 17.72 -2.39
N ALA A 431 -42.04 18.94 -2.44
CA ALA A 431 -42.16 19.81 -3.61
C ALA A 431 -41.58 19.15 -4.87
N ALA A 432 -40.37 18.58 -4.80
CA ALA A 432 -39.72 17.85 -5.89
C ALA A 432 -40.63 16.76 -6.49
N THR A 433 -41.19 15.88 -5.65
CA THR A 433 -42.07 14.80 -6.11
C THR A 433 -43.38 15.29 -6.74
N ARG A 434 -43.83 16.51 -6.44
CA ARG A 434 -45.04 17.10 -7.05
C ARG A 434 -44.82 17.53 -8.50
N HIS A 435 -43.61 17.95 -8.87
CA HIS A 435 -43.28 18.23 -10.28
C HIS A 435 -43.48 17.02 -11.19
N VAL A 436 -43.41 15.79 -10.67
CA VAL A 436 -43.53 14.53 -11.45
C VAL A 436 -44.75 13.69 -11.05
N SER A 437 -45.70 14.31 -10.35
CA SER A 437 -46.98 13.70 -9.95
C SER A 437 -47.82 13.35 -11.18
N GLN A 438 -48.55 12.22 -11.14
CA GLN A 438 -49.48 11.83 -12.22
C GLN A 438 -50.60 12.86 -12.46
N ASN A 439 -50.87 13.71 -11.47
CA ASN A 439 -51.87 14.77 -11.54
C ASN A 439 -51.31 16.10 -12.10
N ASN A 440 -50.01 16.18 -12.43
CA ASN A 440 -49.41 17.36 -13.02
C ASN A 440 -49.47 17.25 -14.56
N PRO A 441 -50.16 18.17 -15.28
CA PRO A 441 -50.25 18.12 -16.75
C PRO A 441 -48.91 18.35 -17.47
N SER A 442 -47.92 18.95 -16.81
CA SER A 442 -46.59 19.23 -17.36
C SER A 442 -45.49 18.72 -16.41
N PRO A 443 -45.13 17.43 -16.47
CA PRO A 443 -44.17 16.85 -15.54
C PRO A 443 -42.73 17.34 -15.79
N ASP A 444 -42.07 17.84 -14.76
CA ASP A 444 -40.70 18.39 -14.83
C ASP A 444 -39.72 17.55 -13.98
N TRP A 445 -39.00 16.65 -14.65
CA TRP A 445 -38.00 15.79 -14.01
C TRP A 445 -36.71 16.55 -13.65
N GLN A 446 -36.38 17.64 -14.34
CA GLN A 446 -35.18 18.44 -14.06
C GLN A 446 -35.34 19.22 -12.75
N GLN A 447 -36.49 19.85 -12.53
CA GLN A 447 -36.77 20.54 -11.27
C GLN A 447 -36.96 19.57 -10.11
N CYS A 448 -37.58 18.40 -10.35
CA CYS A 448 -37.60 17.31 -9.38
C CYS A 448 -36.18 16.95 -8.91
N TYR A 449 -35.25 16.74 -9.85
CA TYR A 449 -33.86 16.42 -9.53
C TYR A 449 -33.16 17.56 -8.78
N ASN A 450 -33.29 18.80 -9.25
CA ASN A 450 -32.64 19.97 -8.64
C ASN A 450 -33.08 20.19 -7.18
N LEU A 451 -34.38 20.15 -6.90
CA LEU A 451 -34.94 20.32 -5.56
C LEU A 451 -34.58 19.14 -4.64
N MET A 452 -34.56 17.92 -5.17
CA MET A 452 -34.16 16.73 -4.43
C MET A 452 -32.66 16.74 -4.09
N LEU A 453 -31.81 17.22 -5.01
CA LEU A 453 -30.39 17.42 -4.81
C LEU A 453 -30.12 18.45 -3.68
N GLN A 454 -30.84 19.57 -3.67
CA GLN A 454 -30.77 20.56 -2.57
C GLN A 454 -31.17 19.95 -1.22
N ALA A 455 -32.18 19.07 -1.20
CA ALA A 455 -32.68 18.43 0.02
C ALA A 455 -31.69 17.44 0.67
N THR A 456 -30.73 16.88 -0.07
CA THR A 456 -29.75 15.88 0.44
C THR A 456 -29.06 16.31 1.74
N SER A 457 -28.58 17.56 1.77
CA SER A 457 -27.86 18.17 2.90
C SER A 457 -28.65 18.12 4.22
N GLY A 458 -29.97 18.32 4.17
CA GLY A 458 -30.86 18.28 5.35
C GLY A 458 -31.11 16.87 5.88
N PHE A 459 -30.87 15.84 5.07
CA PHE A 459 -30.84 14.43 5.50
C PHE A 459 -29.44 13.97 5.95
N LYS A 460 -28.47 14.88 6.07
CA LYS A 460 -27.05 14.61 6.36
C LYS A 460 -26.38 13.70 5.33
N LEU A 461 -26.87 13.73 4.09
CA LEU A 461 -26.28 13.07 2.94
C LEU A 461 -25.38 14.09 2.21
N SER A 462 -24.07 13.86 2.22
CA SER A 462 -23.15 14.47 1.25
C SER A 462 -23.03 13.52 0.06
N LEU A 463 -22.89 14.05 -1.15
CA LEU A 463 -22.59 13.25 -2.35
C LEU A 463 -21.08 13.11 -2.61
N ASP A 464 -20.23 13.61 -1.70
CA ASP A 464 -18.82 13.24 -1.66
C ASP A 464 -18.64 11.96 -0.81
N PRO A 465 -18.08 10.86 -1.37
CA PRO A 465 -17.78 9.66 -0.60
C PRO A 465 -16.83 9.90 0.59
N ILE A 466 -15.98 10.93 0.54
CA ILE A 466 -15.02 11.27 1.61
C ILE A 466 -15.76 11.81 2.86
N ASP A 467 -16.88 12.51 2.66
CA ASP A 467 -17.73 13.05 3.75
C ASP A 467 -18.60 11.98 4.43
N MET A 468 -18.65 10.77 3.87
CA MET A 468 -19.53 9.66 4.26
C MET A 468 -18.73 8.40 4.68
N PRO A 469 -17.90 8.47 5.74
CA PRO A 469 -17.12 7.33 6.22
C PRO A 469 -18.02 6.23 6.83
N ALA A 470 -17.59 4.97 6.69
CA ALA A 470 -18.35 3.78 7.09
C ALA A 470 -18.77 3.75 8.57
N ASP A 471 -17.92 4.25 9.48
CA ASP A 471 -18.19 4.32 10.92
C ASP A 471 -19.03 5.55 11.34
N GLY A 472 -19.35 6.43 10.40
CA GLY A 472 -20.02 7.70 10.67
C GLY A 472 -21.54 7.58 10.76
N HIS A 473 -22.11 7.52 11.98
CA HIS A 473 -23.56 7.68 12.22
C HIS A 473 -24.06 9.11 11.89
N ARG A 474 -24.01 9.52 10.62
CA ARG A 474 -24.53 10.79 10.11
C ARG A 474 -25.94 10.59 9.56
N GLY A 475 -26.97 10.78 10.38
CA GLY A 475 -28.37 10.71 9.97
C GLY A 475 -28.95 9.30 9.99
N TRP A 476 -29.92 9.01 9.10
CA TRP A 476 -30.64 7.74 9.04
C TRP A 476 -30.38 7.06 7.69
N PRO A 477 -29.57 5.98 7.62
CA PRO A 477 -29.21 5.33 6.36
C PRO A 477 -30.41 4.93 5.50
N VAL A 478 -31.48 4.40 6.10
CA VAL A 478 -32.72 4.03 5.39
C VAL A 478 -33.33 5.20 4.61
N ILE A 479 -33.28 6.42 5.17
CA ILE A 479 -33.79 7.62 4.48
C ILE A 479 -32.81 8.06 3.39
N GLN A 480 -31.50 7.94 3.63
CA GLN A 480 -30.47 8.33 2.67
C GLN A 480 -30.47 7.42 1.45
N ILE A 481 -30.50 6.10 1.64
CA ILE A 481 -30.68 5.09 0.57
C ILE A 481 -31.93 5.42 -0.26
N HIS A 482 -33.05 5.74 0.41
CA HIS A 482 -34.29 6.08 -0.28
C HIS A 482 -34.18 7.36 -1.13
N VAL A 483 -33.55 8.44 -0.61
CA VAL A 483 -33.31 9.67 -1.38
C VAL A 483 -32.33 9.43 -2.53
N ILE A 484 -31.29 8.60 -2.36
CA ILE A 484 -30.37 8.24 -3.45
C ILE A 484 -31.12 7.45 -4.53
N ASN A 485 -31.98 6.50 -4.17
CA ASN A 485 -32.79 5.74 -5.12
C ASN A 485 -33.79 6.64 -5.87
N GLU A 486 -34.35 7.66 -5.23
CA GLU A 486 -35.17 8.67 -5.91
C GLU A 486 -34.34 9.54 -6.88
N LEU A 487 -33.11 9.92 -6.51
CA LEU A 487 -32.18 10.62 -7.42
C LEU A 487 -31.81 9.74 -8.64
N VAL A 488 -31.57 8.44 -8.44
CA VAL A 488 -31.34 7.47 -9.52
C VAL A 488 -32.56 7.34 -10.43
N ALA A 489 -33.76 7.18 -9.85
CA ALA A 489 -35.00 7.07 -10.60
C ALA A 489 -35.27 8.35 -11.43
N THR A 490 -35.04 9.52 -10.83
CA THR A 490 -35.21 10.82 -11.49
C THR A 490 -34.19 11.02 -12.61
N ALA A 491 -32.90 10.72 -12.38
CA ALA A 491 -31.85 10.80 -13.40
C ALA A 491 -32.11 9.89 -14.61
N ASN A 492 -32.59 8.65 -14.37
CA ASN A 492 -33.01 7.75 -15.45
C ASN A 492 -34.19 8.32 -16.25
N ARG A 493 -35.18 8.93 -15.58
CA ARG A 493 -36.35 9.55 -16.23
C ARG A 493 -36.01 10.83 -17.01
N MET A 494 -34.96 11.53 -16.62
CA MET A 494 -34.37 12.66 -17.36
C MET A 494 -33.58 12.21 -18.60
N GLY A 495 -33.33 10.91 -18.78
CA GLY A 495 -32.46 10.41 -19.84
C GLY A 495 -30.97 10.71 -19.62
N ASN A 496 -30.54 10.90 -18.36
CA ASN A 496 -29.13 11.14 -18.02
C ASN A 496 -28.52 9.92 -17.31
N PRO A 497 -28.04 8.91 -18.07
CA PRO A 497 -27.47 7.69 -17.50
C PRO A 497 -26.17 7.95 -16.74
N ALA A 498 -25.39 8.99 -17.07
CA ALA A 498 -24.16 9.34 -16.36
C ALA A 498 -24.43 9.66 -14.87
N LEU A 499 -25.49 10.41 -14.58
CA LEU A 499 -25.92 10.70 -13.21
C LEU A 499 -26.47 9.47 -12.51
N ALA A 500 -27.27 8.64 -13.19
CA ALA A 500 -27.79 7.40 -12.61
C ALA A 500 -26.66 6.41 -12.26
N THR A 501 -25.70 6.18 -13.17
CA THR A 501 -24.47 5.40 -12.92
C THR A 501 -23.68 5.99 -11.74
N ARG A 502 -23.53 7.32 -11.66
CA ARG A 502 -22.80 7.97 -10.55
C ARG A 502 -23.48 7.76 -9.19
N HIS A 503 -24.80 7.95 -9.10
CA HIS A 503 -25.55 7.77 -7.86
C HIS A 503 -25.62 6.30 -7.41
N LEU A 504 -25.74 5.35 -8.34
CA LEU A 504 -25.66 3.91 -8.05
C LEU A 504 -24.26 3.50 -7.59
N THR A 505 -23.21 4.03 -8.21
CA THR A 505 -21.82 3.80 -7.76
C THR A 505 -21.60 4.36 -6.36
N PHE A 506 -22.09 5.58 -6.09
CA PHE A 506 -22.04 6.21 -4.77
C PHE A 506 -22.78 5.37 -3.73
N LEU A 507 -23.99 4.88 -4.04
CA LEU A 507 -24.78 4.02 -3.16
C LEU A 507 -24.03 2.73 -2.76
N LEU A 508 -23.46 2.03 -3.74
CA LEU A 508 -22.66 0.82 -3.49
C LEU A 508 -21.32 1.10 -2.82
N GLN A 509 -20.76 2.31 -2.95
CA GLN A 509 -19.55 2.70 -2.24
C GLN A 509 -19.83 3.00 -0.76
N THR A 510 -20.80 3.87 -0.46
CA THR A 510 -20.97 4.45 0.90
C THR A 510 -22.02 3.74 1.74
N MET A 511 -23.06 3.16 1.14
CA MET A 511 -24.18 2.53 1.88
C MET A 511 -24.13 1.00 1.89
N TYR A 512 -23.06 0.37 1.37
CA TYR A 512 -22.95 -1.08 1.21
C TYR A 512 -23.33 -1.86 2.48
N ASN A 513 -22.81 -1.44 3.64
CA ASN A 513 -23.03 -2.07 4.94
C ASN A 513 -24.48 -1.93 5.46
N HIS A 514 -25.26 -1.00 4.90
CA HIS A 514 -26.66 -0.75 5.25
C HIS A 514 -27.68 -1.37 4.27
N LEU A 515 -27.23 -1.81 3.08
CA LEU A 515 -28.05 -2.54 2.11
C LEU A 515 -28.18 -4.02 2.50
N THR A 516 -29.37 -4.61 2.33
CA THR A 516 -29.55 -6.06 2.49
C THR A 516 -28.87 -6.83 1.35
N PRO A 517 -28.61 -8.15 1.49
CA PRO A 517 -28.04 -8.95 0.40
C PRO A 517 -28.88 -8.92 -0.90
N ALA A 518 -30.21 -8.79 -0.78
CA ALA A 518 -31.10 -8.61 -1.92
C ALA A 518 -30.89 -7.24 -2.58
N ASP A 519 -30.92 -6.15 -1.80
CA ASP A 519 -30.73 -4.79 -2.33
C ASP A 519 -29.35 -4.64 -2.99
N ARG A 520 -28.29 -5.24 -2.42
CA ARG A 520 -26.94 -5.26 -3.00
C ARG A 520 -26.93 -5.91 -4.38
N LYS A 521 -27.60 -7.06 -4.53
CA LYS A 521 -27.73 -7.76 -5.81
C LYS A 521 -28.50 -6.92 -6.83
N GLU A 522 -29.66 -6.39 -6.45
CA GLU A 522 -30.51 -5.57 -7.33
C GLU A 522 -29.77 -4.29 -7.77
N THR A 523 -29.17 -3.55 -6.83
CA THR A 523 -28.40 -2.33 -7.11
C THR A 523 -27.19 -2.59 -8.02
N ALA A 524 -26.47 -3.71 -7.81
CA ALA A 524 -25.33 -4.06 -8.64
C ALA A 524 -25.73 -4.44 -10.08
N LEU A 525 -26.82 -5.19 -10.25
CA LEU A 525 -27.39 -5.51 -11.57
C LEU A 525 -27.96 -4.27 -12.26
N GLN A 526 -28.59 -3.35 -11.50
CA GLN A 526 -29.05 -2.07 -12.03
C GLN A 526 -27.88 -1.21 -12.50
N LEU A 527 -26.79 -1.12 -11.72
CA LEU A 527 -25.57 -0.43 -12.12
C LEU A 527 -24.96 -1.04 -13.39
N GLN A 528 -24.88 -2.37 -13.47
CA GLN A 528 -24.39 -3.07 -14.66
C GLN A 528 -25.27 -2.83 -15.90
N THR A 529 -26.57 -2.57 -15.71
CA THR A 529 -27.50 -2.27 -16.81
C THR A 529 -27.39 -0.82 -17.28
N VAL A 530 -27.38 0.15 -16.35
CA VAL A 530 -27.32 1.58 -16.69
C VAL A 530 -25.94 1.97 -17.25
N SER A 531 -24.86 1.37 -16.75
CA SER A 531 -23.50 1.63 -17.23
C SER A 531 -23.24 1.21 -18.68
N GLN A 532 -24.05 0.30 -19.25
CA GLN A 532 -23.99 -0.01 -20.68
C GLN A 532 -24.39 1.18 -21.57
N GLN A 533 -25.18 2.12 -21.05
CA GLN A 533 -25.55 3.35 -21.76
C GLN A 533 -24.51 4.46 -21.58
N CYS A 534 -23.87 4.52 -20.41
CA CYS A 534 -22.78 5.44 -20.12
C CYS A 534 -21.86 4.84 -19.04
N GLU A 535 -20.63 4.51 -19.44
CA GLU A 535 -19.61 4.00 -18.51
C GLU A 535 -19.39 4.96 -17.34
N GLY A 536 -19.20 4.42 -16.14
CA GLY A 536 -18.85 5.23 -14.97
C GLY A 536 -17.38 5.65 -15.01
N ALA A 537 -17.09 6.92 -15.25
CA ALA A 537 -15.74 7.47 -15.17
C ALA A 537 -15.40 7.97 -13.74
N PRO A 538 -14.13 7.89 -13.28
CA PRO A 538 -13.70 8.36 -11.95
C PRO A 538 -13.41 9.87 -11.93
N VAL A 539 -14.25 10.67 -12.60
CA VAL A 539 -14.09 12.13 -12.82
C VAL A 539 -15.33 12.86 -12.27
N PRO A 540 -15.21 14.06 -11.65
CA PRO A 540 -16.39 14.83 -11.25
C PRO A 540 -17.35 15.10 -12.43
N LEU A 541 -18.65 15.07 -12.18
CA LEU A 541 -19.66 15.49 -13.16
C LEU A 541 -20.08 16.93 -12.85
N VAL A 542 -20.18 17.78 -13.87
CA VAL A 542 -20.65 19.17 -13.71
C VAL A 542 -22.05 19.28 -14.31
N LEU A 543 -23.00 19.80 -13.54
CA LEU A 543 -24.37 20.07 -14.00
C LEU A 543 -24.48 21.46 -14.63
N ASP A 544 -25.49 21.68 -15.47
CA ASP A 544 -25.78 22.98 -16.10
C ASP A 544 -26.04 24.11 -15.08
N SER A 545 -26.40 23.75 -13.84
CA SER A 545 -26.54 24.65 -12.69
C SER A 545 -25.21 25.11 -12.08
N GLY A 546 -24.07 24.59 -12.55
CA GLY A 546 -22.74 24.78 -11.97
C GLY A 546 -22.42 23.84 -10.80
N THR A 547 -23.38 23.05 -10.32
CA THR A 547 -23.15 22.09 -9.22
C THR A 547 -22.27 20.93 -9.68
N VAL A 548 -21.20 20.65 -8.93
CA VAL A 548 -20.28 19.54 -9.18
C VAL A 548 -20.65 18.32 -8.32
N ILE A 549 -20.82 17.16 -8.96
CA ILE A 549 -21.03 15.86 -8.31
C ILE A 549 -19.68 15.11 -8.25
N PRO A 550 -19.14 14.82 -7.05
CA PRO A 550 -17.84 14.15 -6.88
C PRO A 550 -17.73 12.77 -7.55
N PRO A 551 -16.52 12.26 -7.80
CA PRO A 551 -16.29 10.91 -8.31
C PRO A 551 -16.52 9.84 -7.24
N ALA A 552 -17.34 8.85 -7.55
CA ALA A 552 -17.52 7.63 -6.75
C ALA A 552 -16.74 6.46 -7.37
N ASN A 553 -16.27 5.53 -6.54
CA ASN A 553 -15.41 4.40 -6.92
C ASN A 553 -15.84 3.13 -6.16
N LEU A 554 -15.86 1.98 -6.83
CA LEU A 554 -16.25 0.67 -6.26
C LEU A 554 -15.13 0.05 -5.40
N ILE A 555 -14.71 0.73 -4.33
CA ILE A 555 -13.65 0.27 -3.40
C ILE A 555 -13.99 -1.04 -2.67
N ASN A 556 -15.28 -1.40 -2.61
CA ASN A 556 -15.81 -2.58 -1.93
C ASN A 556 -16.15 -3.73 -2.90
N ILE A 557 -16.06 -3.53 -4.23
CA ILE A 557 -16.49 -4.49 -5.26
C ILE A 557 -15.44 -4.51 -6.39
N PRO A 558 -14.46 -5.43 -6.36
CA PRO A 558 -14.21 -6.44 -5.31
C PRO A 558 -13.67 -5.85 -4.00
N LYS A 559 -13.89 -6.52 -2.86
CA LYS A 559 -13.33 -6.11 -1.57
C LYS A 559 -11.87 -6.57 -1.49
N THR A 560 -10.96 -5.64 -1.20
CA THR A 560 -9.53 -5.93 -1.01
C THR A 560 -9.28 -6.36 0.43
N LYS A 561 -8.65 -7.52 0.64
CA LYS A 561 -8.29 -8.02 1.97
C LYS A 561 -6.82 -7.82 2.32
N TYR A 562 -5.94 -7.88 1.31
CA TYR A 562 -4.49 -7.81 1.47
C TYR A 562 -3.88 -7.12 0.25
N PHE A 563 -2.79 -6.39 0.48
CA PHE A 563 -2.01 -5.69 -0.54
C PHE A 563 -0.55 -5.62 -0.08
N SER A 564 0.39 -6.05 -0.92
CA SER A 564 1.82 -5.95 -0.66
C SER A 564 2.63 -5.86 -1.95
N LEU A 565 3.71 -5.08 -1.92
CA LEU A 565 4.73 -5.12 -2.96
C LEU A 565 5.53 -6.43 -2.80
N LYS A 566 5.96 -7.04 -3.90
CA LYS A 566 6.95 -8.12 -3.89
C LYS A 566 8.34 -7.54 -4.13
N ASN A 567 9.33 -8.08 -3.43
CA ASN A 567 10.73 -7.91 -3.82
C ASN A 567 10.97 -8.67 -5.15
N LEU A 568 12.00 -8.29 -5.89
CA LEU A 568 12.43 -9.00 -7.09
C LEU A 568 12.84 -10.45 -6.77
N GLN A 569 12.84 -11.33 -7.76
CA GLN A 569 13.38 -12.69 -7.59
C GLN A 569 14.84 -12.59 -7.12
N PRO A 570 15.33 -13.47 -6.22
CA PRO A 570 16.64 -13.30 -5.56
C PRO A 570 17.80 -12.95 -6.51
N HIS A 571 17.95 -13.68 -7.62
CA HIS A 571 19.00 -13.45 -8.63
C HIS A 571 18.89 -12.13 -9.42
N LEU A 572 17.76 -11.42 -9.32
CA LEU A 572 17.53 -10.08 -9.89
C LEU A 572 17.60 -8.96 -8.83
N GLN A 573 17.69 -9.28 -7.54
CA GLN A 573 17.75 -8.27 -6.49
C GLN A 573 19.07 -7.48 -6.58
N PRO A 574 19.02 -6.14 -6.53
CA PRO A 574 20.22 -5.34 -6.57
C PRO A 574 20.93 -5.36 -5.22
N GLN A 575 22.24 -5.57 -5.25
CA GLN A 575 23.14 -5.47 -4.10
C GLN A 575 24.08 -4.29 -4.29
N LYS A 576 24.49 -3.65 -3.20
CA LYS A 576 25.42 -2.52 -3.27
C LYS A 576 26.85 -3.05 -3.31
N ILE A 577 27.65 -2.58 -4.25
CA ILE A 577 29.07 -2.90 -4.33
C ILE A 577 29.77 -2.21 -3.16
N GLU A 578 30.30 -3.00 -2.23
CA GLU A 578 31.16 -2.48 -1.16
C GLU A 578 32.44 -1.91 -1.77
N ARG A 579 32.55 -0.58 -1.80
CA ARG A 579 33.83 0.07 -2.05
C ARG A 579 34.65 -0.03 -0.76
N VAL A 580 35.85 -0.60 -0.87
CA VAL A 580 36.87 -0.52 0.18
C VAL A 580 36.98 0.96 0.59
N LYS A 581 36.75 1.25 1.86
CA LYS A 581 36.95 2.62 2.37
C LYS A 581 38.43 2.93 2.28
N GLU A 582 38.78 4.08 1.72
CA GLU A 582 40.14 4.61 1.83
C GLU A 582 40.44 4.82 3.33
N ASP A 583 41.51 4.17 3.80
CA ASP A 583 41.79 4.04 5.22
C ASP A 583 42.43 5.34 5.74
N HIS A 584 41.60 6.28 6.19
CA HIS A 584 42.02 7.59 6.71
C HIS A 584 42.63 7.49 8.12
N GLY A 585 43.80 6.85 8.23
CA GLY A 585 44.77 7.06 9.30
C GLY A 585 44.48 6.41 10.66
N PRO A 586 45.48 6.42 11.57
CA PRO A 586 45.49 5.54 12.74
C PRO A 586 44.81 6.19 13.96
N PHE A 587 43.48 6.18 14.01
CA PHE A 587 42.74 6.49 15.25
C PHE A 587 41.98 5.26 15.76
N LEU A 588 42.54 4.65 16.81
CA LEU A 588 41.95 3.54 17.56
C LEU A 588 40.86 4.05 18.54
N PHE A 589 39.85 3.19 18.73
CA PHE A 589 38.73 3.30 19.69
C PHE A 589 37.68 4.41 19.46
N THR A 590 36.56 4.01 18.87
CA THR A 590 35.23 4.45 19.36
C THR A 590 34.28 3.24 19.36
N PRO A 591 34.03 2.59 20.51
CA PRO A 591 33.08 1.50 20.59
C PRO A 591 31.64 2.04 20.68
N ILE A 592 30.72 1.37 19.97
CA ILE A 592 29.25 1.47 20.06
C ILE A 592 28.57 2.66 19.34
N ASN A 593 27.89 2.31 18.23
CA ASN A 593 26.68 2.93 17.68
C ASN A 593 26.55 4.47 17.62
N PHE A 594 27.31 5.12 16.73
CA PHE A 594 26.95 6.43 16.16
C PHE A 594 26.51 6.36 14.68
N GLY A 595 25.81 5.27 14.35
CA GLY A 595 25.07 5.13 13.09
C GLY A 595 23.83 6.03 13.04
N SER A 596 24.06 7.30 12.73
CA SER A 596 23.06 8.33 12.41
C SER A 596 22.06 8.72 13.51
N LEU A 597 22.33 9.87 14.11
CA LEU A 597 21.32 10.68 14.82
C LEU A 597 20.54 11.60 13.84
N GLU A 598 20.56 11.32 12.53
CA GLU A 598 19.45 11.76 11.69
C GLU A 598 18.21 11.03 12.17
N ARG A 599 17.33 11.76 12.85
CA ARG A 599 15.94 11.35 13.05
C ARG A 599 15.19 11.43 11.71
N LYS A 600 15.64 10.66 10.72
CA LYS A 600 14.86 10.32 9.54
C LYS A 600 13.61 9.63 10.04
N THR A 601 12.52 10.39 10.04
CA THR A 601 11.17 9.86 10.10
C THR A 601 10.93 9.07 8.82
N MET A 602 11.53 7.88 8.73
CA MET A 602 11.17 6.90 7.73
C MET A 602 9.69 6.62 7.93
N SER A 603 8.89 7.09 6.98
CA SER A 603 7.47 6.78 6.94
C SER A 603 7.36 5.26 6.89
N LYS A 604 6.47 4.67 7.70
CA LYS A 604 6.26 3.21 7.74
C LYS A 604 5.93 2.60 6.35
N SER A 605 5.57 3.45 5.39
CA SER A 605 5.28 3.14 4.00
C SER A 605 6.49 3.00 3.06
N LYS A 606 7.72 3.42 3.41
CA LYS A 606 8.89 3.19 2.53
C LYS A 606 9.42 1.76 2.68
N MET A 607 9.62 1.07 1.56
CA MET A 607 10.15 -0.30 1.52
C MET A 607 11.65 -0.31 1.82
N ASP A 608 12.10 -1.43 2.37
CA ASP A 608 13.47 -1.75 2.75
C ASP A 608 14.30 -2.36 1.62
N TYR A 609 13.65 -2.85 0.56
CA TYR A 609 14.26 -3.30 -0.69
C TYR A 609 14.01 -2.34 -1.87
N LEU A 610 14.77 -2.53 -2.94
CA LEU A 610 14.82 -1.66 -4.11
C LEU A 610 14.22 -2.34 -5.35
N TRP A 611 13.71 -1.54 -6.29
CA TRP A 611 13.35 -1.99 -7.63
C TRP A 611 14.33 -1.44 -8.67
N VAL A 612 14.34 -2.02 -9.86
CA VAL A 612 15.29 -1.71 -10.93
C VAL A 612 14.54 -1.20 -12.16
N GLU A 613 15.04 -0.12 -12.76
CA GLU A 613 14.53 0.43 -14.02
C GLU A 613 14.45 -0.66 -15.13
N GLY A 614 13.31 -0.72 -15.82
CA GLY A 614 13.06 -1.67 -16.92
C GLY A 614 12.67 -3.10 -16.48
N ASP A 615 12.79 -3.44 -15.20
CA ASP A 615 12.42 -4.76 -14.67
C ASP A 615 10.92 -4.92 -14.43
N ILE A 616 10.46 -6.17 -14.38
CA ILE A 616 9.08 -6.49 -14.05
C ILE A 616 8.95 -6.49 -12.53
N CYS A 617 8.19 -5.53 -12.03
CA CYS A 617 7.89 -5.33 -10.63
C CYS A 617 6.47 -5.82 -10.34
N GLU A 618 6.29 -6.58 -9.26
CA GLU A 618 5.03 -7.25 -8.93
C GLU A 618 4.43 -6.75 -7.62
N VAL A 619 3.10 -6.69 -7.57
CA VAL A 619 2.30 -6.37 -6.38
C VAL A 619 1.28 -7.49 -6.17
N SER A 620 1.33 -8.13 -5.01
CA SER A 620 0.40 -9.18 -4.60
C SER A 620 -0.80 -8.58 -3.88
N MET A 621 -2.00 -9.05 -4.20
CA MET A 621 -3.24 -8.62 -3.57
C MET A 621 -4.24 -9.76 -3.43
N GLN A 622 -5.17 -9.65 -2.49
CA GLN A 622 -6.25 -10.64 -2.31
C GLN A 622 -7.62 -9.97 -2.45
N PHE A 623 -8.43 -10.50 -3.36
CA PHE A 623 -9.79 -10.03 -3.62
C PHE A 623 -10.84 -11.00 -3.13
N ILE A 624 -11.95 -10.44 -2.66
CA ILE A 624 -13.19 -11.14 -2.32
C ILE A 624 -14.28 -10.55 -3.21
N ASN A 625 -15.05 -11.39 -3.89
CA ASN A 625 -16.31 -10.97 -4.49
C ASN A 625 -17.43 -11.08 -3.45
N PRO A 626 -18.02 -9.97 -2.99
CA PRO A 626 -19.06 -9.99 -1.96
C PRO A 626 -20.49 -10.08 -2.54
N LEU A 627 -20.63 -10.36 -3.84
CA LEU A 627 -21.90 -10.43 -4.56
C LEU A 627 -22.31 -11.89 -4.87
N PRO A 628 -23.63 -12.20 -4.91
CA PRO A 628 -24.16 -13.55 -5.15
C PRO A 628 -24.22 -13.92 -6.64
N PHE A 629 -23.24 -13.46 -7.42
CA PHE A 629 -23.05 -13.78 -8.83
C PHE A 629 -21.58 -13.55 -9.24
N GLU A 630 -21.17 -14.14 -10.36
CA GLU A 630 -19.81 -14.07 -10.88
C GLU A 630 -19.42 -12.64 -11.29
N LEU A 631 -18.26 -12.17 -10.80
CA LEU A 631 -17.81 -10.78 -10.97
C LEU A 631 -16.59 -10.73 -11.89
N HIS A 632 -16.80 -10.22 -13.11
CA HIS A 632 -15.73 -9.92 -14.04
C HIS A 632 -15.05 -8.59 -13.67
N VAL A 633 -13.74 -8.60 -13.46
CA VAL A 633 -12.92 -7.43 -13.11
C VAL A 633 -11.87 -7.25 -14.22
N SER A 634 -12.07 -6.25 -15.06
CA SER A 634 -11.27 -6.01 -16.26
C SER A 634 -10.29 -4.85 -16.09
N ASN A 635 -9.25 -4.83 -16.94
CA ASN A 635 -8.28 -3.74 -17.09
C ASN A 635 -7.72 -3.23 -15.75
N MET A 636 -7.32 -4.16 -14.88
CA MET A 636 -6.73 -3.88 -13.59
C MET A 636 -5.32 -3.32 -13.76
N ARG A 637 -5.02 -2.18 -13.15
CA ARG A 637 -3.71 -1.51 -13.24
C ARG A 637 -3.31 -0.93 -11.90
N LEU A 638 -2.01 -0.82 -11.64
CA LEU A 638 -1.49 -0.13 -10.47
C LEU A 638 -1.66 1.39 -10.61
N LEU A 639 -2.04 2.06 -9.52
CA LEU A 639 -2.09 3.51 -9.44
C LEU A 639 -0.78 4.00 -8.81
N THR A 640 0.04 4.66 -9.61
CA THR A 640 1.36 5.15 -9.19
C THR A 640 1.47 6.67 -9.22
N ASN A 641 2.47 7.20 -8.53
CA ASN A 641 2.90 8.59 -8.53
C ASN A 641 4.44 8.66 -8.36
N GLY A 642 5.07 9.77 -8.71
CA GLY A 642 6.53 9.88 -8.79
C GLY A 642 7.04 9.50 -10.17
N VAL A 643 8.05 8.62 -10.24
CA VAL A 643 8.69 8.17 -11.49
C VAL A 643 7.72 7.49 -12.47
N VAL A 644 7.97 7.62 -13.78
CA VAL A 644 7.13 6.99 -14.81
C VAL A 644 7.12 5.47 -14.67
N PHE A 645 5.91 4.90 -14.55
CA PHE A 645 5.69 3.47 -14.36
C PHE A 645 4.65 2.93 -15.35
N GLU A 646 5.05 1.95 -16.15
CA GLU A 646 4.19 1.25 -17.11
C GLU A 646 3.48 0.08 -16.41
N SER A 647 2.25 0.29 -15.93
CA SER A 647 1.43 -0.81 -15.40
C SER A 647 0.87 -1.67 -16.53
N ILE A 648 1.06 -2.99 -16.40
CA ILE A 648 0.49 -3.99 -17.30
C ILE A 648 -0.98 -4.22 -16.89
N PRO A 649 -1.94 -4.24 -17.84
CA PRO A 649 -3.35 -4.46 -17.53
C PRO A 649 -3.70 -5.95 -17.36
N GLU A 650 -4.16 -6.32 -16.16
CA GLU A 650 -4.65 -7.68 -15.87
C GLU A 650 -6.18 -7.75 -16.00
N SER A 651 -6.76 -8.94 -16.16
CA SER A 651 -8.22 -9.15 -16.07
C SER A 651 -8.52 -10.51 -15.44
N ILE A 652 -9.47 -10.54 -14.51
CA ILE A 652 -9.80 -11.70 -13.69
C ILE A 652 -11.32 -11.89 -13.58
N THR A 653 -11.74 -13.11 -13.28
CA THR A 653 -13.13 -13.40 -12.96
C THR A 653 -13.21 -14.05 -11.58
N LEU A 654 -14.04 -13.48 -10.70
CA LEU A 654 -14.20 -13.92 -9.32
C LEU A 654 -15.55 -14.64 -9.16
N PRO A 655 -15.58 -15.89 -8.67
CA PRO A 655 -16.83 -16.62 -8.39
C PRO A 655 -17.77 -15.87 -7.44
N ALA A 656 -19.06 -16.22 -7.46
CA ALA A 656 -20.04 -15.68 -6.51
C ALA A 656 -19.62 -15.95 -5.05
N GLU A 657 -19.74 -14.93 -4.18
CA GLU A 657 -19.42 -14.99 -2.74
C GLU A 657 -18.06 -15.66 -2.42
N SER A 658 -17.04 -15.35 -3.24
CA SER A 658 -15.75 -16.03 -3.19
C SER A 658 -15.00 -15.81 -1.86
N GLY A 659 -14.17 -16.79 -1.49
CA GLY A 659 -13.09 -16.56 -0.53
C GLY A 659 -12.02 -15.59 -1.07
N PRO A 660 -10.96 -15.30 -0.29
CA PRO A 660 -9.84 -14.47 -0.75
C PRO A 660 -9.09 -15.17 -1.89
N ILE A 661 -9.14 -14.59 -3.09
CA ILE A 661 -8.42 -15.05 -4.27
C ILE A 661 -7.18 -14.17 -4.45
N ALA A 662 -6.01 -14.81 -4.54
CA ALA A 662 -4.74 -14.12 -4.76
C ALA A 662 -4.59 -13.71 -6.23
N VAL A 663 -4.17 -12.46 -6.45
CA VAL A 663 -3.95 -11.85 -7.76
C VAL A 663 -2.63 -11.09 -7.69
N THR A 664 -1.85 -11.12 -8.77
CA THR A 664 -0.63 -10.32 -8.89
C THR A 664 -0.84 -9.31 -10.02
N LEU A 665 -0.60 -8.03 -9.76
CA LEU A 665 -0.48 -7.02 -10.82
C LEU A 665 1.01 -6.73 -11.07
N ALA A 666 1.38 -6.55 -12.33
CA ALA A 666 2.75 -6.30 -12.75
C ALA A 666 2.89 -4.95 -13.45
N GLY A 667 4.11 -4.42 -13.48
CA GLY A 667 4.46 -3.26 -14.28
C GLY A 667 5.96 -3.05 -14.36
N ARG A 668 6.40 -2.03 -15.10
CA ARG A 668 7.82 -1.71 -15.30
C ARG A 668 8.10 -0.23 -15.05
N PRO A 669 8.98 0.14 -14.11
CA PRO A 669 9.45 1.52 -14.01
C PRO A 669 10.31 1.87 -15.23
N LYS A 670 10.23 3.13 -15.68
CA LYS A 670 10.93 3.68 -16.86
C LYS A 670 11.95 4.75 -16.50
N GLU A 671 12.02 5.13 -15.23
CA GLU A 671 12.81 6.22 -14.69
C GLU A 671 13.28 5.83 -13.28
N ILE A 672 14.35 6.49 -12.81
CA ILE A 672 14.97 6.28 -11.50
C ILE A 672 14.46 7.30 -10.48
N GLY A 673 14.40 6.90 -9.20
CA GLY A 673 13.90 7.72 -8.09
C GLY A 673 12.81 7.04 -7.26
N ASP A 674 12.15 7.79 -6.38
CA ASP A 674 11.07 7.26 -5.54
C ASP A 674 9.76 7.05 -6.36
N LEU A 675 9.26 5.82 -6.35
CA LEU A 675 7.96 5.41 -6.88
C LEU A 675 6.96 5.25 -5.73
N GLU A 676 5.84 5.96 -5.79
CA GLU A 676 4.71 5.79 -4.87
C GLU A 676 3.64 4.89 -5.50
N ILE A 677 3.25 3.82 -4.80
CA ILE A 677 2.10 2.98 -5.16
C ILE A 677 0.92 3.35 -4.23
N LEU A 678 -0.11 3.95 -4.84
CA LEU A 678 -1.28 4.50 -4.15
C LEU A 678 -2.45 3.50 -4.06
N GLY A 679 -2.38 2.41 -4.82
CA GLY A 679 -3.44 1.39 -4.94
C GLY A 679 -3.53 0.87 -6.37
N PHE A 680 -4.76 0.64 -6.84
CA PHE A 680 -5.03 0.09 -8.17
C PHE A 680 -6.32 0.66 -8.78
N SER A 681 -6.47 0.61 -10.10
CA SER A 681 -7.71 0.89 -10.81
C SER A 681 -8.36 -0.39 -11.32
N THR A 682 -9.69 -0.44 -11.35
CA THR A 682 -10.47 -1.57 -11.91
C THR A 682 -11.52 -1.07 -12.90
N HIS A 683 -11.97 -1.96 -13.79
CA HIS A 683 -13.20 -1.77 -14.56
C HIS A 683 -14.16 -2.94 -14.31
N THR A 684 -15.22 -2.66 -13.55
CA THR A 684 -16.15 -3.64 -12.95
C THR A 684 -17.56 -3.07 -12.92
N LEU A 685 -18.58 -3.89 -13.21
CA LEU A 685 -19.99 -3.45 -13.34
C LEU A 685 -20.17 -2.21 -14.26
N GLY A 686 -19.33 -2.07 -15.29
CA GLY A 686 -19.31 -0.92 -16.22
C GLY A 686 -18.79 0.40 -15.63
N VAL A 687 -18.10 0.35 -14.49
CA VAL A 687 -17.53 1.51 -13.80
C VAL A 687 -16.01 1.37 -13.68
N LYS A 688 -15.29 2.39 -14.15
CA LYS A 688 -13.85 2.58 -13.98
C LYS A 688 -13.60 3.22 -12.62
N SER A 689 -13.01 2.47 -11.70
CA SER A 689 -12.82 2.87 -10.30
C SER A 689 -11.34 3.03 -9.96
N ASN A 690 -10.98 4.14 -9.30
CA ASN A 690 -9.64 4.40 -8.76
C ASN A 690 -9.59 4.04 -7.27
N CYS A 691 -9.19 2.82 -6.98
CA CYS A 691 -9.23 2.20 -5.66
C CYS A 691 -7.92 2.48 -4.89
N ARG A 692 -7.88 3.62 -4.20
CA ARG A 692 -6.72 4.07 -3.38
C ARG A 692 -6.72 3.44 -1.98
N LEU A 693 -5.57 2.94 -1.54
CA LEU A 693 -5.40 2.21 -0.28
C LEU A 693 -5.80 3.04 0.95
N ARG A 694 -5.48 4.34 0.96
CA ARG A 694 -5.87 5.28 2.02
C ARG A 694 -7.38 5.41 2.29
N HIS A 695 -8.25 4.94 1.40
CA HIS A 695 -9.71 4.93 1.56
C HIS A 695 -10.26 3.52 1.85
N MET A 696 -9.41 2.50 2.01
CA MET A 696 -9.81 1.11 2.25
C MET A 696 -9.66 0.74 3.72
N GLU A 697 -10.62 -0.02 4.24
CA GLU A 697 -10.54 -0.64 5.56
C GLU A 697 -9.43 -1.71 5.62
N GLY A 698 -8.68 -1.76 6.72
CA GLY A 698 -7.74 -2.83 7.02
C GLY A 698 -6.41 -2.82 6.24
N MET A 699 -6.11 -1.78 5.45
CA MET A 699 -4.80 -1.62 4.81
C MET A 699 -3.73 -1.20 5.83
N ILE A 700 -2.56 -1.84 5.78
CA ILE A 700 -1.45 -1.59 6.71
C ILE A 700 -0.87 -0.18 6.52
N HIS A 701 -0.78 0.26 5.26
CA HIS A 701 -0.26 1.57 4.87
C HIS A 701 -1.19 2.27 3.86
N PRO A 702 -1.36 3.61 3.94
CA PRO A 702 -2.24 4.36 3.03
C PRO A 702 -1.66 4.52 1.61
N GLN A 703 -0.35 4.29 1.46
CA GLN A 703 0.41 4.18 0.22
C GLN A 703 1.71 3.41 0.53
N TYR A 704 2.42 2.95 -0.50
CA TYR A 704 3.74 2.33 -0.40
C TYR A 704 4.72 3.16 -1.22
N THR A 705 5.97 3.33 -0.75
CA THR A 705 7.02 4.05 -1.48
C THR A 705 8.20 3.11 -1.68
N ILE A 706 8.71 2.98 -2.90
CA ILE A 706 9.87 2.15 -3.21
C ILE A 706 10.84 2.92 -4.10
N GLU A 707 12.13 2.75 -3.85
CA GLU A 707 13.19 3.44 -4.57
C GLU A 707 13.60 2.61 -5.80
N VAL A 708 13.54 3.22 -6.98
CA VAL A 708 13.93 2.63 -8.25
C VAL A 708 15.34 3.09 -8.60
N ILE A 709 16.25 2.13 -8.74
CA ILE A 709 17.64 2.36 -9.15
C ILE A 709 17.83 2.18 -10.67
N PRO A 710 18.95 2.66 -11.26
CA PRO A 710 19.22 2.51 -12.69
C PRO A 710 19.26 1.06 -13.16
N ALA A 711 18.99 0.86 -14.46
CA ALA A 711 18.93 -0.46 -15.06
C ALA A 711 20.21 -1.28 -14.84
N LEU A 712 20.03 -2.53 -14.42
CA LEU A 712 21.09 -3.54 -14.27
C LEU A 712 20.95 -4.62 -15.36
N PRO A 713 22.06 -5.21 -15.82
CA PRO A 713 22.02 -6.32 -16.78
C PRO A 713 21.26 -7.53 -16.23
N ARG A 714 20.87 -8.45 -17.13
CA ARG A 714 20.27 -9.75 -16.78
C ARG A 714 21.07 -10.86 -17.43
N LEU A 715 21.30 -11.92 -16.65
CA LEU A 715 22.27 -12.96 -16.92
C LEU A 715 21.58 -14.32 -16.80
N ASP A 716 21.72 -15.13 -17.85
CA ASP A 716 21.28 -16.52 -17.90
C ASP A 716 22.52 -17.43 -17.92
N VAL A 717 22.44 -18.61 -17.30
CA VAL A 717 23.60 -19.48 -17.07
C VAL A 717 23.29 -20.93 -17.41
N ALA A 718 24.11 -21.50 -18.29
CA ALA A 718 24.08 -22.92 -18.63
C ALA A 718 25.40 -23.60 -18.24
N THR A 719 25.35 -24.90 -17.99
CA THR A 719 26.48 -25.75 -17.59
C THR A 719 26.60 -26.94 -18.55
N SER A 720 27.83 -27.40 -18.82
CA SER A 720 28.05 -28.62 -19.64
C SER A 720 27.71 -29.93 -18.91
N LEU A 721 27.58 -29.89 -17.58
CA LEU A 721 27.28 -31.04 -16.73
C LEU A 721 25.77 -31.23 -16.50
N PRO A 722 25.32 -32.46 -16.19
CA PRO A 722 23.92 -32.75 -15.84
C PRO A 722 23.41 -31.95 -14.64
N GLN A 723 22.12 -31.60 -14.64
CA GLN A 723 21.47 -30.92 -13.52
C GLN A 723 21.18 -31.88 -12.36
N THR A 724 21.45 -31.45 -11.13
CA THR A 724 21.19 -32.22 -9.91
C THR A 724 19.68 -32.39 -9.69
N ALA A 725 19.20 -33.64 -9.55
CA ALA A 725 17.78 -33.96 -9.38
C ALA A 725 17.16 -33.46 -8.06
N SER A 726 17.98 -33.05 -7.10
CA SER A 726 17.57 -32.44 -5.83
C SER A 726 18.64 -31.44 -5.39
N PHE A 727 18.29 -30.16 -5.26
CA PHE A 727 19.09 -29.19 -4.53
C PHE A 727 18.17 -28.34 -3.66
N SER A 728 18.66 -27.92 -2.50
CA SER A 728 17.90 -27.00 -1.65
C SER A 728 17.73 -25.66 -2.37
N SER A 729 16.58 -25.00 -2.19
CA SER A 729 16.27 -23.71 -2.84
C SER A 729 17.04 -22.55 -2.20
N GLY A 730 18.36 -22.62 -2.23
CA GLY A 730 19.26 -21.59 -1.73
C GLY A 730 19.13 -20.29 -2.51
N GLU A 731 19.46 -19.18 -1.85
CA GLU A 731 19.34 -17.85 -2.44
C GLU A 731 20.22 -17.72 -3.71
N ASN A 732 19.64 -17.09 -4.73
CA ASN A 732 20.25 -16.74 -6.01
C ASN A 732 20.65 -17.90 -6.94
N ILE A 733 20.33 -19.17 -6.62
CA ILE A 733 20.65 -20.30 -7.52
C ILE A 733 19.82 -20.22 -8.81
N VAL A 734 20.49 -20.21 -9.96
CA VAL A 734 19.86 -20.16 -11.30
C VAL A 734 19.95 -21.48 -12.06
N THR A 735 20.97 -22.31 -11.81
CA THR A 735 21.13 -23.65 -12.39
C THR A 735 22.00 -24.53 -11.48
N SER A 736 22.04 -25.84 -11.75
CA SER A 736 22.85 -26.82 -11.01
C SER A 736 23.67 -27.71 -11.94
N ALA A 737 24.77 -28.25 -11.41
CA ALA A 737 25.70 -29.15 -12.09
C ALA A 737 26.12 -30.27 -11.14
N SER A 738 26.00 -31.53 -11.56
CA SER A 738 26.44 -32.70 -10.79
C SER A 738 27.45 -33.54 -11.56
N ILE A 739 28.51 -34.00 -10.89
CA ILE A 739 29.50 -34.94 -11.42
C ILE A 739 30.00 -35.89 -10.33
N SER A 740 30.35 -37.12 -10.71
CA SER A 740 31.02 -38.09 -9.85
C SER A 740 32.43 -38.30 -10.37
N LEU A 741 33.44 -38.18 -9.50
CA LEU A 741 34.87 -38.26 -9.83
C LEU A 741 35.59 -39.22 -8.89
N TYR A 742 36.51 -40.02 -9.43
CA TYR A 742 37.41 -40.87 -8.66
C TYR A 742 38.56 -40.06 -8.03
N GLY A 743 39.04 -40.45 -6.85
CA GLY A 743 40.08 -39.72 -6.12
C GLY A 743 41.34 -39.42 -6.96
N GLY A 744 41.67 -38.15 -7.13
CA GLY A 744 42.78 -37.68 -7.98
C GLY A 744 42.45 -37.48 -9.46
N GLU A 745 41.21 -37.75 -9.88
CA GLU A 745 40.67 -37.39 -11.20
C GLU A 745 40.39 -35.89 -11.30
N SER A 746 40.46 -35.35 -12.52
CA SER A 746 40.10 -33.97 -12.84
C SER A 746 39.12 -33.92 -14.00
N ALA A 747 38.09 -33.09 -13.90
CA ALA A 747 37.12 -32.87 -14.97
C ALA A 747 36.87 -31.38 -15.24
N GLU A 748 36.37 -31.08 -16.44
CA GLU A 748 36.06 -29.73 -16.89
C GLU A 748 34.54 -29.50 -16.95
N CYS A 749 34.07 -28.43 -16.29
CA CYS A 749 32.71 -27.93 -16.40
C CYS A 749 32.73 -26.58 -17.13
N THR A 750 32.21 -26.54 -18.35
CA THR A 750 32.04 -25.29 -19.08
C THR A 750 30.79 -24.59 -18.59
N ILE A 751 30.94 -23.37 -18.07
CA ILE A 751 29.84 -22.51 -17.63
C ILE A 751 29.69 -21.39 -18.67
N THR A 752 28.53 -21.38 -19.33
CA THR A 752 28.19 -20.40 -20.37
C THR A 752 27.27 -19.34 -19.79
N ILE A 753 27.76 -18.10 -19.79
CA ILE A 753 27.11 -16.92 -19.25
C ILE A 753 26.53 -16.12 -20.43
N THR A 754 25.22 -15.93 -20.50
CA THR A 754 24.55 -15.20 -21.59
C THR A 754 23.89 -13.92 -21.09
N ASN A 755 24.22 -12.78 -21.71
CA ASN A 755 23.55 -11.51 -21.42
C ASN A 755 22.17 -11.46 -22.11
N VAL A 756 21.11 -11.77 -21.37
CA VAL A 756 19.72 -11.70 -21.86
C VAL A 756 19.08 -10.30 -21.65
N GLY A 757 19.83 -9.37 -21.06
CA GLY A 757 19.41 -7.99 -20.83
C GLY A 757 19.56 -7.05 -22.03
N GLN A 758 19.34 -5.76 -21.79
CA GLN A 758 19.62 -4.66 -22.74
C GLN A 758 20.83 -3.80 -22.33
N VAL A 759 21.31 -3.98 -21.10
CA VAL A 759 22.51 -3.31 -20.56
C VAL A 759 23.70 -4.24 -20.80
N PRO A 760 24.86 -3.76 -21.28
CA PRO A 760 26.07 -4.59 -21.37
C PRO A 760 26.54 -4.99 -19.96
N ILE A 761 27.20 -6.15 -19.85
CA ILE A 761 27.88 -6.56 -18.60
C ILE A 761 29.34 -6.12 -18.72
N GLU A 762 29.79 -5.25 -17.83
CA GLU A 762 31.12 -4.64 -17.83
C GLU A 762 32.00 -5.17 -16.70
N MET A 763 31.37 -5.66 -15.62
CA MET A 763 32.03 -6.31 -14.49
C MET A 763 31.40 -7.68 -14.26
N ILE A 764 32.24 -8.71 -14.14
CA ILE A 764 31.90 -9.99 -13.52
C ILE A 764 33.00 -10.32 -12.50
N GLU A 765 32.60 -10.71 -11.31
CA GLU A 765 33.45 -11.24 -10.24
C GLU A 765 32.95 -12.66 -9.90
N LEU A 766 33.86 -13.63 -9.89
CA LEU A 766 33.58 -15.01 -9.53
C LEU A 766 34.05 -15.30 -8.11
N SER A 767 33.26 -16.04 -7.34
CA SER A 767 33.71 -16.64 -6.08
C SER A 767 32.98 -17.96 -5.83
N VAL A 768 33.64 -18.91 -5.18
CA VAL A 768 32.96 -20.11 -4.66
C VAL A 768 32.61 -19.86 -3.19
N GLN A 769 31.53 -20.48 -2.74
CA GLN A 769 31.24 -20.69 -1.33
C GLN A 769 30.89 -22.15 -1.11
N SER A 770 31.75 -22.86 -0.39
CA SER A 770 31.51 -24.23 0.09
C SER A 770 31.46 -24.29 1.61
N THR A 771 31.24 -25.49 2.16
CA THR A 771 31.39 -25.79 3.61
C THR A 771 32.83 -26.11 4.01
N LEU A 772 33.76 -26.10 3.05
CA LEU A 772 35.16 -26.47 3.23
C LEU A 772 36.00 -25.27 3.69
N ASP A 773 37.24 -25.54 4.11
CA ASP A 773 38.22 -24.49 4.35
C ASP A 773 38.77 -23.93 3.02
N THR A 774 39.30 -22.71 3.06
CA THR A 774 39.78 -22.01 1.85
C THR A 774 40.91 -22.72 1.11
N VAL A 775 41.68 -23.58 1.79
CA VAL A 775 42.81 -24.32 1.19
C VAL A 775 42.32 -25.57 0.47
N THR A 776 41.27 -26.23 0.96
CA THR A 776 40.64 -27.36 0.25
C THR A 776 39.68 -26.89 -0.85
N GLU A 777 38.95 -25.80 -0.65
CA GLU A 777 38.09 -25.20 -1.69
C GLU A 777 38.90 -24.85 -2.95
N GLY A 778 40.03 -24.13 -2.79
CA GLY A 778 40.93 -23.78 -3.89
C GLY A 778 41.74 -24.94 -4.48
N LYS A 779 41.69 -26.14 -3.88
CA LYS A 779 42.21 -27.37 -4.51
C LYS A 779 41.17 -27.99 -5.44
N ILE A 780 39.90 -27.97 -5.05
CA ILE A 780 38.79 -28.66 -5.74
C ILE A 780 38.22 -27.81 -6.87
N PHE A 781 37.99 -26.51 -6.65
CA PHE A 781 37.40 -25.60 -7.63
C PHE A 781 38.48 -24.64 -8.14
N LYS A 782 38.77 -24.70 -9.45
CA LYS A 782 39.75 -23.79 -10.09
C LYS A 782 39.22 -23.28 -11.43
N TRP A 783 39.47 -22.02 -11.73
CA TRP A 783 39.14 -21.41 -13.02
C TRP A 783 40.21 -20.36 -13.38
N SER A 784 40.14 -19.80 -14.58
CA SER A 784 40.99 -18.69 -15.01
C SER A 784 40.15 -17.43 -15.19
N ASP A 785 40.35 -16.43 -14.32
CA ASP A 785 39.66 -15.14 -14.44
C ASP A 785 40.10 -14.39 -15.71
N GLU A 786 41.36 -14.52 -16.14
CA GLU A 786 41.90 -13.88 -17.36
C GLU A 786 41.10 -14.26 -18.62
N ASN A 787 40.68 -15.53 -18.71
CA ASN A 787 39.87 -16.02 -19.82
C ASN A 787 38.48 -15.36 -19.87
N LEU A 788 37.85 -15.11 -18.72
CA LEU A 788 36.55 -14.44 -18.66
C LEU A 788 36.69 -12.91 -18.86
N MET A 789 37.71 -12.29 -18.27
CA MET A 789 37.92 -10.84 -18.35
C MET A 789 38.22 -10.36 -19.78
N THR A 790 38.84 -11.19 -20.62
CA THR A 790 39.07 -10.89 -22.05
C THR A 790 37.79 -10.96 -22.91
N GLN A 791 36.70 -11.56 -22.40
CA GLN A 791 35.39 -11.63 -23.06
C GLN A 791 34.44 -10.49 -22.63
N LEU A 792 34.87 -9.60 -21.73
CA LEU A 792 34.11 -8.42 -21.29
C LEU A 792 34.51 -7.17 -22.11
N PRO A 793 33.57 -6.23 -22.36
CA PRO A 793 32.18 -6.21 -21.90
C PRO A 793 31.22 -7.03 -22.79
N LEU A 794 30.39 -7.87 -22.17
CA LEU A 794 29.39 -8.68 -22.86
C LEU A 794 28.20 -7.83 -23.31
N GLN A 795 28.08 -7.64 -24.63
CA GLN A 795 26.97 -6.93 -25.26
C GLN A 795 25.64 -7.69 -25.11
N PRO A 796 24.49 -7.00 -25.21
CA PRO A 796 23.18 -7.64 -25.22
C PRO A 796 23.08 -8.81 -26.22
N ARG A 797 22.58 -9.95 -25.76
CA ARG A 797 22.46 -11.24 -26.49
C ARG A 797 23.78 -11.91 -26.88
N THR A 798 24.90 -11.52 -26.30
CA THR A 798 26.18 -12.25 -26.43
C THR A 798 26.43 -13.14 -25.21
N SER A 799 27.30 -14.13 -25.37
CA SER A 799 27.66 -15.09 -24.31
C SER A 799 29.18 -15.16 -24.14
N ALA A 800 29.63 -15.31 -22.89
CA ALA A 800 30.97 -15.76 -22.56
C ALA A 800 30.93 -17.21 -22.06
N SER A 801 32.05 -17.91 -22.18
CA SER A 801 32.25 -19.22 -21.54
C SER A 801 33.48 -19.17 -20.65
N LEU A 802 33.39 -19.83 -19.49
CA LEU A 802 34.55 -20.11 -18.62
C LEU A 802 34.63 -21.61 -18.35
N THR A 803 35.85 -22.14 -18.20
CA THR A 803 36.06 -23.54 -17.79
C THR A 803 36.35 -23.58 -16.30
N LEU A 804 35.46 -24.24 -15.56
CA LEU A 804 35.67 -24.60 -14.16
C LEU A 804 36.26 -26.01 -14.08
N TYR A 805 37.51 -26.08 -13.66
CA TYR A 805 38.21 -27.32 -13.36
C TYR A 805 37.78 -27.83 -11.98
N LEU A 806 37.26 -29.05 -11.95
CA LEU A 806 36.84 -29.78 -10.76
C LEU A 806 37.85 -30.89 -10.48
N TYR A 807 38.47 -30.86 -9.30
CA TYR A 807 39.49 -31.85 -8.91
C TYR A 807 39.07 -32.66 -7.69
N ALA A 808 39.16 -33.98 -7.80
CA ALA A 808 38.82 -34.90 -6.72
C ALA A 808 39.94 -35.00 -5.67
N ALA A 809 40.09 -33.96 -4.85
CA ALA A 809 41.01 -33.97 -3.71
C ALA A 809 40.58 -34.98 -2.63
N THR A 810 41.27 -36.14 -2.58
CA THR A 810 41.10 -37.18 -1.55
C THR A 810 42.40 -37.45 -0.81
N ASP A 811 42.31 -37.83 0.47
CA ASP A 811 43.45 -38.39 1.19
C ASP A 811 43.65 -39.85 0.77
N PHE A 812 44.73 -40.12 0.01
CA PHE A 812 45.07 -41.46 -0.47
C PHE A 812 45.67 -42.36 0.61
N ILE A 813 46.17 -41.77 1.69
CA ILE A 813 46.84 -42.46 2.79
C ILE A 813 45.77 -42.89 3.79
N ALA A 814 45.70 -44.20 4.06
CA ALA A 814 44.77 -44.72 5.06
C ALA A 814 45.10 -44.12 6.45
N PRO A 815 44.11 -43.60 7.19
CA PRO A 815 44.36 -43.08 8.53
C PRO A 815 44.86 -44.21 9.43
N VAL A 816 46.07 -44.04 9.99
CA VAL A 816 46.65 -44.99 10.94
C VAL A 816 45.74 -45.06 12.16
N SER A 817 45.12 -46.21 12.39
CA SER A 817 44.26 -46.50 13.55
C SER A 817 45.06 -46.45 14.86
N ARG A 818 45.35 -45.25 15.36
CA ARG A 818 45.87 -45.05 16.71
C ARG A 818 44.81 -45.43 17.72
N ASN A 819 44.98 -46.59 18.34
CA ASN A 819 44.33 -46.93 19.60
C ASN A 819 44.93 -46.10 20.74
N ASP A 820 44.68 -44.79 20.73
CA ASP A 820 44.99 -43.90 21.86
C ASP A 820 43.74 -43.72 22.72
N ILE A 821 43.59 -44.62 23.69
CA ILE A 821 42.82 -44.36 24.89
C ILE A 821 43.53 -43.22 25.64
N ASN A 822 42.86 -42.08 25.87
CA ASN A 822 42.90 -41.49 27.21
C ASN A 822 41.87 -40.37 27.44
N SER A 823 41.00 -40.62 28.41
CA SER A 823 40.40 -39.59 29.24
C SER A 823 41.37 -39.17 30.35
N SER A 824 41.67 -37.87 30.43
CA SER A 824 41.94 -37.09 31.66
C SER A 824 42.95 -37.61 32.72
N SER A 825 44.05 -36.85 32.86
CA SER A 825 44.66 -36.41 34.15
C SER A 825 44.71 -37.38 35.36
N TYR A 826 45.91 -37.81 35.76
CA TYR A 826 46.67 -37.29 36.93
C TYR A 826 47.94 -38.15 37.19
N LEU A 827 48.89 -37.64 37.99
CA LEU A 827 50.26 -38.17 38.12
C LEU A 827 50.35 -39.45 38.99
N SER A 828 51.24 -40.38 38.61
CA SER A 828 52.40 -40.82 39.44
C SER A 828 53.24 -41.93 38.78
N GLN A 829 54.55 -41.96 39.10
CA GLN A 829 55.59 -42.90 38.66
C GLN A 829 55.51 -44.28 39.40
N PRO A 830 56.48 -45.22 39.26
CA PRO A 830 56.90 -45.93 38.03
C PRO A 830 57.06 -47.46 38.25
N SER A 831 57.04 -48.28 37.18
CA SER A 831 57.59 -49.65 37.23
C SER A 831 58.15 -50.10 35.87
N SER A 832 59.30 -50.77 35.91
CA SER A 832 59.94 -51.48 34.79
C SER A 832 59.34 -52.88 34.57
N LEU A 833 59.41 -53.40 33.33
CA LEU A 833 60.17 -54.62 32.98
C LEU A 833 59.88 -55.14 31.54
N LEU A 834 60.97 -55.33 30.79
CA LEU A 834 61.27 -56.31 29.73
C LEU A 834 60.18 -57.30 29.26
N SER A 835 59.99 -57.47 27.94
CA SER A 835 60.43 -58.70 27.22
C SER A 835 60.14 -58.74 25.70
N HIS A 836 61.18 -59.19 24.99
CA HIS A 836 61.31 -59.76 23.63
C HIS A 836 60.12 -59.89 22.65
N SER A 837 60.34 -59.36 21.45
CA SER A 837 59.70 -59.75 20.19
C SER A 837 60.34 -61.00 19.58
N GLY A 838 59.53 -62.02 19.23
CA GLY A 838 59.90 -63.10 18.32
C GLY A 838 59.19 -62.93 16.96
N HIS A 839 59.82 -63.37 15.88
CA HIS A 839 59.37 -63.19 14.50
C HIS A 839 59.24 -64.54 13.77
N SER A 840 58.10 -64.80 13.10
CA SER A 840 57.96 -65.96 12.19
C SER A 840 56.82 -65.82 11.17
N SER A 841 57.20 -65.64 9.90
CA SER A 841 56.71 -66.32 8.68
C SER A 841 55.22 -66.63 8.43
N LEU A 842 54.77 -66.22 7.22
CA LEU A 842 53.90 -66.95 6.25
C LEU A 842 52.54 -67.55 6.69
N PRO A 843 51.45 -67.24 5.95
CA PRO A 843 50.24 -68.08 5.95
C PRO A 843 50.08 -68.89 4.65
N SER A 844 50.16 -70.22 4.77
CA SER A 844 49.70 -71.15 3.74
C SER A 844 48.18 -71.37 3.79
N ARG A 845 47.55 -71.56 2.62
CA ARG A 845 46.12 -71.92 2.50
C ARG A 845 45.79 -73.22 3.22
N LEU A 846 44.60 -73.31 3.84
CA LEU A 846 43.59 -74.39 3.69
C LEU A 846 42.54 -74.37 4.82
N SER A 847 41.28 -74.08 4.49
CA SER A 847 40.10 -74.85 4.94
C SER A 847 38.80 -74.29 4.36
N SER A 848 38.14 -75.11 3.56
CA SER A 848 36.70 -75.08 3.28
C SER A 848 36.10 -76.38 3.87
N PRO A 849 34.80 -76.69 3.75
CA PRO A 849 33.63 -75.89 3.40
C PRO A 849 32.62 -75.90 4.61
N SER A 850 31.31 -75.57 4.57
CA SER A 850 30.30 -76.06 3.62
C SER A 850 28.86 -75.61 3.93
N HIS A 851 28.02 -75.57 2.89
CA HIS A 851 26.52 -75.58 2.86
C HIS A 851 25.76 -74.46 3.63
N HIS A 852 24.63 -73.86 3.21
CA HIS A 852 23.80 -73.80 1.99
C HIS A 852 22.73 -72.66 2.21
N THR A 853 22.02 -72.03 1.25
CA THR A 853 21.82 -72.25 -0.20
C THR A 853 21.43 -70.94 -0.96
N LYS A 854 21.36 -71.05 -2.31
CA LYS A 854 20.53 -70.31 -3.30
C LYS A 854 19.14 -69.81 -2.78
N ARG A 855 18.44 -68.79 -3.34
CA ARG A 855 18.59 -67.91 -4.53
C ARG A 855 17.44 -66.87 -4.51
N GLN A 856 17.61 -65.70 -5.16
CA GLN A 856 16.58 -64.89 -5.89
C GLN A 856 15.30 -64.43 -5.11
N SER A 857 14.58 -63.36 -5.47
CA SER A 857 14.82 -62.19 -6.32
C SER A 857 13.79 -61.10 -5.97
N GLU A 858 14.16 -59.84 -6.19
CA GLU A 858 13.34 -58.71 -6.68
C GLU A 858 11.78 -58.71 -6.68
N LEU A 859 11.27 -57.47 -6.46
CA LEU A 859 10.06 -56.81 -7.02
C LEU A 859 8.78 -56.63 -6.17
N THR A 860 8.37 -55.34 -6.08
CA THR A 860 6.99 -54.80 -5.88
C THR A 860 6.31 -55.00 -4.51
N SER A 861 5.37 -54.16 -4.03
CA SER A 861 4.81 -52.86 -4.48
C SER A 861 4.00 -52.13 -3.38
N SER A 862 3.85 -50.80 -3.54
CA SER A 862 2.66 -49.96 -3.23
C SER A 862 2.03 -49.86 -1.81
N PHE A 863 2.09 -48.63 -1.27
CA PHE A 863 1.02 -47.81 -0.65
C PHE A 863 -0.33 -48.46 -0.20
N ARG A 864 -0.79 -48.14 1.04
CA ARG A 864 -1.79 -47.06 1.35
C ARG A 864 -2.31 -47.08 2.82
N SER A 865 -2.47 -45.88 3.42
CA SER A 865 -3.43 -45.44 4.48
C SER A 865 -3.62 -46.23 5.80
N GLY A 866 -3.88 -45.62 6.97
CA GLY A 866 -3.96 -44.20 7.35
C GLY A 866 -4.81 -43.96 8.63
N LEU A 867 -4.78 -42.73 9.19
CA LEU A 867 -5.68 -42.14 10.22
C LEU A 867 -5.68 -42.81 11.62
N SER A 868 -5.81 -42.14 12.78
CA SER A 868 -6.26 -40.78 13.15
C SER A 868 -5.58 -40.33 14.47
N SER A 869 -5.53 -39.05 14.87
CA SER A 869 -6.60 -38.39 15.67
C SER A 869 -6.23 -36.94 16.05
N HIS A 870 -7.20 -36.18 16.58
CA HIS A 870 -7.14 -34.72 16.76
C HIS A 870 -6.39 -34.22 18.01
N SER A 871 -5.69 -33.09 17.89
CA SER A 871 -6.06 -31.80 18.54
C SER A 871 -4.94 -30.77 18.33
N GLY A 872 -5.26 -29.47 18.31
CA GLY A 872 -4.28 -28.41 18.10
C GLY A 872 -4.08 -27.55 19.34
N HIS A 873 -2.92 -26.91 19.46
CA HIS A 873 -2.79 -25.46 19.69
C HIS A 873 -1.32 -25.00 19.58
N SER A 874 -1.10 -23.98 18.75
CA SER A 874 -0.06 -22.93 18.81
C SER A 874 1.33 -23.17 19.42
N SER A 875 2.32 -22.79 18.60
CA SER A 875 3.57 -22.04 18.92
C SER A 875 4.91 -22.78 19.09
N LEU A 876 5.85 -22.34 18.25
CA LEU A 876 7.28 -22.12 18.51
C LEU A 876 8.09 -23.27 19.17
N ALA A 877 8.53 -24.20 18.33
CA ALA A 877 9.75 -25.00 18.54
C ALA A 877 10.69 -24.74 17.34
N SER A 878 11.98 -24.39 17.50
CA SER A 878 13.02 -25.11 18.25
C SER A 878 13.21 -26.52 17.72
N THR A 879 13.81 -26.63 16.53
CA THR A 879 14.23 -27.89 15.92
C THR A 879 15.44 -28.48 16.65
N ARG A 880 15.20 -29.04 17.84
CA ARG A 880 16.05 -30.12 18.35
C ARG A 880 15.84 -31.35 17.49
N LEU A 881 16.69 -31.55 16.50
CA LEU A 881 16.79 -32.84 15.83
C LEU A 881 17.45 -33.87 16.75
N SER A 882 16.90 -35.08 16.64
CA SER A 882 17.27 -36.32 17.31
C SER A 882 18.77 -36.56 17.52
N LYS A 883 19.16 -36.80 18.77
CA LYS A 883 20.37 -37.58 19.09
C LYS A 883 20.18 -39.03 18.61
N LEU A 884 20.61 -39.31 17.39
CA LEU A 884 20.93 -40.65 16.89
C LEU A 884 21.91 -40.53 15.71
N ALA A 885 23.01 -39.82 15.96
CA ALA A 885 24.15 -39.74 15.06
C ALA A 885 25.36 -40.37 15.76
N VAL A 886 25.68 -41.59 15.36
CA VAL A 886 27.07 -42.08 15.44
C VAL A 886 27.86 -41.27 14.42
N PRO A 887 29.03 -40.70 14.74
CA PRO A 887 29.79 -39.91 13.78
C PRO A 887 30.38 -40.84 12.70
N LEU A 888 29.77 -40.88 11.52
CA LEU A 888 30.45 -41.31 10.31
C LEU A 888 31.27 -40.13 9.78
N HIS A 889 32.59 -40.31 9.72
CA HIS A 889 33.47 -39.36 9.05
C HIS A 889 33.35 -39.47 7.53
N ASN A 890 33.58 -38.33 6.86
CA ASN A 890 33.65 -38.09 5.42
C ASN A 890 32.34 -38.36 4.65
N SER A 891 31.64 -37.26 4.33
CA SER A 891 30.64 -37.25 3.26
C SER A 891 31.34 -37.33 1.90
N ASN A 892 31.10 -38.39 1.14
CA ASN A 892 31.58 -38.54 -0.24
C ASN A 892 30.92 -37.55 -1.23
N ILE A 893 30.23 -36.52 -0.76
CA ILE A 893 29.59 -35.50 -1.60
C ILE A 893 30.06 -34.14 -1.10
N ILE A 894 30.61 -33.34 -2.01
CA ILE A 894 31.07 -31.98 -1.80
C ILE A 894 30.13 -31.04 -2.54
N GLU A 895 29.59 -30.05 -1.84
CA GLU A 895 28.69 -29.04 -2.39
C GLU A 895 29.40 -27.68 -2.42
N GLY A 896 29.40 -27.02 -3.58
CA GLY A 896 29.96 -25.69 -3.78
C GLY A 896 28.99 -24.79 -4.53
N GLN A 897 28.80 -23.56 -4.06
CA GLN A 897 28.00 -22.54 -4.75
C GLN A 897 28.95 -21.57 -5.47
N LEU A 898 29.08 -21.68 -6.79
CA LEU A 898 29.79 -20.67 -7.58
C LEU A 898 28.88 -19.45 -7.74
N LYS A 899 29.25 -18.36 -7.08
CA LYS A 899 28.61 -17.05 -7.19
C LYS A 899 29.23 -16.27 -8.35
N ILE A 900 28.35 -15.77 -9.21
CA ILE A 900 28.65 -14.88 -10.33
C ILE A 900 28.04 -13.53 -9.95
N LYS A 901 28.88 -12.61 -9.47
CA LYS A 901 28.50 -11.22 -9.19
C LYS A 901 28.74 -10.40 -10.46
N TYR A 902 27.77 -9.62 -10.90
CA TYR A 902 27.83 -8.94 -12.21
C TYR A 902 27.16 -7.56 -12.21
N SER A 903 27.67 -6.66 -13.05
CA SER A 903 27.09 -5.32 -13.28
C SER A 903 27.56 -4.69 -14.60
N GLY A 904 26.96 -3.56 -14.96
CA GLY A 904 27.39 -2.71 -16.08
C GLY A 904 26.51 -1.47 -16.24
N GLY A 905 26.97 -0.52 -17.06
CA GLY A 905 26.26 0.69 -17.43
C GLY A 905 25.96 1.62 -16.24
N SER A 906 24.78 2.24 -16.26
CA SER A 906 24.33 3.18 -15.23
C SER A 906 24.20 2.52 -13.84
N GLY A 907 23.83 1.25 -13.77
CA GLY A 907 23.78 0.48 -12.52
C GLY A 907 25.16 0.30 -11.87
N LEU A 908 26.20 0.03 -12.66
CA LEU A 908 27.59 -0.04 -12.19
C LEU A 908 28.10 1.33 -11.72
N ALA A 909 27.82 2.40 -12.47
CA ALA A 909 28.19 3.76 -12.09
C ALA A 909 27.54 4.20 -10.77
N ALA A 910 26.29 3.79 -10.52
CA ALA A 910 25.58 4.00 -9.26
C ALA A 910 26.05 3.08 -8.11
N GLY A 911 26.94 2.12 -8.37
CA GLY A 911 27.52 1.23 -7.37
C GLY A 911 26.64 0.03 -6.98
N TYR A 912 25.81 -0.47 -7.91
CA TYR A 912 24.99 -1.67 -7.72
C TYR A 912 25.45 -2.83 -8.59
N CYS A 913 25.17 -4.05 -8.16
CA CYS A 913 25.42 -5.30 -8.88
C CYS A 913 24.30 -6.31 -8.61
N ARG A 914 24.31 -7.42 -9.35
CA ARG A 914 23.49 -8.62 -9.08
C ARG A 914 24.38 -9.80 -8.75
N ILE A 915 23.79 -10.83 -8.15
CA ILE A 915 24.45 -12.12 -7.94
C ILE A 915 23.53 -13.22 -8.47
N SER A 916 24.05 -14.05 -9.36
CA SER A 916 23.46 -15.34 -9.76
C SER A 916 24.40 -16.45 -9.29
N SER A 917 23.88 -17.61 -8.94
CA SER A 917 24.69 -18.73 -8.42
C SER A 917 24.47 -20.01 -9.21
N VAL A 918 25.55 -20.75 -9.46
CA VAL A 918 25.52 -22.13 -9.95
C VAL A 918 25.77 -23.06 -8.76
N PHE A 919 24.88 -24.02 -8.54
CA PHE A 919 25.04 -25.02 -7.48
C PHE A 919 25.76 -26.26 -8.03
N ILE A 920 26.92 -26.59 -7.48
CA ILE A 920 27.80 -27.64 -7.99
C ILE A 920 27.89 -28.76 -6.94
N THR A 921 27.62 -29.99 -7.37
CA THR A 921 27.69 -31.20 -6.56
C THR A 921 28.77 -32.11 -7.13
N VAL A 922 29.82 -32.37 -6.35
CA VAL A 922 30.91 -33.29 -6.72
C VAL A 922 30.84 -34.52 -5.80
N GLU A 923 30.49 -35.67 -6.36
CA GLU A 923 30.57 -36.96 -5.67
C GLU A 923 31.97 -37.54 -5.81
N MET A 924 32.58 -37.93 -4.69
CA MET A 924 33.96 -38.35 -4.55
C MET A 924 34.00 -39.87 -4.38
N LEU A 925 34.43 -40.58 -5.42
CA LEU A 925 34.55 -42.04 -5.45
C LEU A 925 36.00 -42.46 -5.08
N PRO A 926 36.21 -43.53 -4.31
CA PRO A 926 37.55 -43.98 -3.95
C PRO A 926 38.25 -44.64 -5.14
N SER A 927 39.48 -44.22 -5.44
CA SER A 927 40.32 -44.75 -6.53
C SER A 927 41.41 -45.69 -6.01
N ILE A 928 42.37 -45.13 -5.28
CA ILE A 928 43.52 -45.81 -4.69
C ILE A 928 43.55 -45.51 -3.20
N HIS A 929 43.80 -46.54 -2.38
CA HIS A 929 44.26 -46.36 -1.01
C HIS A 929 45.66 -46.92 -0.83
N ILE A 930 46.49 -46.20 -0.08
CA ILE A 930 47.82 -46.61 0.36
C ILE A 930 47.68 -46.99 1.83
N THR A 931 47.80 -48.29 2.11
CA THR A 931 47.45 -48.86 3.42
C THR A 931 48.64 -48.92 4.36
N ASN A 932 49.84 -49.04 3.82
CA ASN A 932 51.08 -49.17 4.57
C ASN A 932 52.29 -48.79 3.69
N TRP A 933 53.41 -48.43 4.30
CA TRP A 933 54.64 -48.06 3.60
C TRP A 933 55.89 -48.38 4.43
N ASP A 934 57.00 -48.61 3.74
CA ASP A 934 58.28 -49.00 4.33
C ASP A 934 59.45 -48.40 3.52
N VAL A 935 60.62 -48.28 4.14
CA VAL A 935 61.83 -47.73 3.50
C VAL A 935 62.92 -48.79 3.54
N LEU A 936 63.32 -49.27 2.36
CA LEU A 936 64.41 -50.24 2.20
C LEU A 936 65.64 -49.58 1.56
N PRO A 937 66.87 -50.01 1.90
CA PRO A 937 68.08 -49.55 1.22
C PRO A 937 68.05 -49.96 -0.26
N ALA A 938 68.54 -49.08 -1.14
CA ALA A 938 68.72 -49.37 -2.56
C ALA A 938 70.14 -49.90 -2.85
N GLU A 939 70.34 -50.38 -4.08
CA GLU A 939 71.65 -50.81 -4.61
C GLU A 939 72.67 -49.65 -4.72
N THR A 940 72.17 -48.40 -4.82
CA THR A 940 72.98 -47.18 -4.87
C THR A 940 72.85 -46.39 -3.58
N SER A 941 73.99 -45.90 -3.07
CA SER A 941 74.05 -45.14 -1.80
C SER A 941 73.33 -43.79 -1.83
N SER A 942 72.98 -43.28 -3.03
CA SER A 942 72.20 -42.06 -3.23
C SER A 942 70.68 -42.26 -3.20
N GLN A 943 70.19 -43.50 -3.19
CA GLN A 943 68.77 -43.82 -3.28
C GLN A 943 68.29 -44.71 -2.12
N PHE A 944 66.97 -44.86 -2.05
CA PHE A 944 66.27 -45.86 -1.25
C PHE A 944 65.03 -46.35 -2.02
N TYR A 945 64.51 -47.52 -1.67
CA TYR A 945 63.24 -48.01 -2.17
C TYR A 945 62.14 -47.69 -1.16
N LEU A 946 61.24 -46.77 -1.51
CA LEU A 946 59.99 -46.57 -0.81
C LEU A 946 59.01 -47.66 -1.25
N VAL A 947 58.74 -48.62 -0.36
CA VAL A 947 57.82 -49.72 -0.65
C VAL A 947 56.43 -49.32 -0.19
N LEU A 948 55.48 -49.25 -1.12
CA LEU A 948 54.09 -48.86 -0.85
C LEU A 948 53.15 -50.06 -1.03
N ASP A 949 52.29 -50.30 -0.04
CA ASP A 949 51.17 -51.24 -0.16
C ASP A 949 49.96 -50.45 -0.69
N VAL A 950 49.65 -50.65 -1.98
CA VAL A 950 48.66 -49.86 -2.75
C VAL A 950 47.47 -50.75 -3.10
N THR A 951 46.24 -50.30 -2.87
CA THR A 951 45.01 -51.06 -3.14
C THR A 951 44.13 -50.32 -4.14
N ASN A 952 43.71 -51.03 -5.20
CA ASN A 952 42.71 -50.53 -6.16
C ASN A 952 41.33 -50.57 -5.50
N MET A 953 40.81 -49.41 -5.11
CA MET A 953 39.51 -49.30 -4.44
C MET A 953 38.32 -49.29 -5.41
N THR A 954 38.54 -49.36 -6.72
CA THR A 954 37.48 -49.45 -7.72
C THR A 954 37.00 -50.90 -7.93
N ASN A 955 36.05 -51.09 -8.85
CA ASN A 955 35.64 -52.41 -9.34
C ASN A 955 36.19 -52.70 -10.76
N HIS A 956 37.03 -51.81 -11.30
CA HIS A 956 37.61 -51.91 -12.64
C HIS A 956 39.07 -52.37 -12.54
N GLU A 957 39.59 -52.95 -13.61
CA GLU A 957 41.03 -53.16 -13.76
C GLU A 957 41.73 -51.80 -13.85
N MET A 958 42.86 -51.63 -13.17
CA MET A 958 43.58 -50.36 -13.07
C MET A 958 45.04 -50.53 -13.50
N GLU A 959 45.50 -49.66 -14.38
CA GLU A 959 46.91 -49.50 -14.71
C GLU A 959 47.52 -48.42 -13.80
N LEU A 960 48.55 -48.77 -13.02
CA LEU A 960 49.25 -47.88 -12.10
C LEU A 960 50.70 -47.64 -12.57
N HIS A 961 50.98 -46.41 -12.99
CA HIS A 961 52.31 -45.90 -13.26
C HIS A 961 52.92 -45.34 -11.98
N TYR A 962 54.13 -45.79 -11.62
CA TYR A 962 54.85 -45.36 -10.41
C TYR A 962 56.30 -44.95 -10.65
N THR A 963 56.83 -45.18 -11.86
CA THR A 963 58.02 -44.51 -12.39
C THR A 963 57.81 -44.18 -13.87
N GLN A 964 58.71 -43.41 -14.49
CA GLN A 964 58.65 -43.08 -15.92
C GLN A 964 58.70 -44.30 -16.86
N SER A 965 59.10 -45.48 -16.36
CA SER A 965 59.31 -46.70 -17.17
C SER A 965 58.70 -47.97 -16.57
N LYS A 966 57.90 -47.86 -15.50
CA LYS A 966 57.25 -49.00 -14.84
C LYS A 966 55.77 -48.73 -14.56
N CYS A 967 54.92 -49.66 -15.03
CA CYS A 967 53.52 -49.78 -14.66
C CYS A 967 53.24 -51.16 -14.03
N ILE A 968 52.11 -51.28 -13.33
CA ILE A 968 51.48 -52.55 -12.98
C ILE A 968 50.00 -52.53 -13.37
N TYR A 969 49.40 -53.70 -13.56
CA TYR A 969 47.95 -53.87 -13.66
C TYR A 969 47.44 -54.48 -12.35
N MET A 970 46.28 -54.01 -11.89
CA MET A 970 45.64 -54.43 -10.63
C MET A 970 44.16 -54.72 -10.87
N GLU A 971 43.66 -55.88 -10.43
CA GLU A 971 42.23 -56.17 -10.47
C GLU A 971 41.46 -55.31 -9.44
N GLY A 972 40.13 -55.22 -9.58
CA GLY A 972 39.28 -54.47 -8.65
C GLY A 972 39.36 -55.04 -7.22
N LYS A 973 39.59 -54.17 -6.22
CA LYS A 973 39.84 -54.53 -4.80
C LYS A 973 41.16 -55.24 -4.51
N GLU A 974 42.06 -55.38 -5.49
CA GLU A 974 43.34 -56.04 -5.28
C GLU A 974 44.38 -55.12 -4.59
N PRO A 975 45.10 -55.60 -3.56
CA PRO A 975 46.28 -54.94 -3.03
C PRO A 975 47.56 -55.41 -3.73
N CYS A 976 48.43 -54.48 -4.10
CA CYS A 976 49.75 -54.74 -4.68
C CYS A 976 50.84 -53.96 -3.93
N ARG A 977 52.04 -54.56 -3.80
CA ARG A 977 53.19 -53.95 -3.11
C ARG A 977 54.22 -53.50 -4.13
N ILE A 978 54.44 -52.18 -4.25
CA ILE A 978 55.34 -51.59 -5.25
C ILE A 978 56.59 -50.96 -4.61
N PRO A 979 57.81 -51.26 -5.09
CA PRO A 979 59.02 -50.55 -4.70
C PRO A 979 59.26 -49.35 -5.62
N VAL A 980 59.07 -48.14 -5.10
CA VAL A 980 59.37 -46.88 -5.79
C VAL A 980 60.80 -46.45 -5.46
N PRO A 981 61.74 -46.36 -6.42
CA PRO A 981 63.06 -45.79 -6.17
C PRO A 981 62.93 -44.27 -5.94
N VAL A 982 63.50 -43.78 -4.85
CA VAL A 982 63.47 -42.35 -4.47
C VAL A 982 64.89 -41.91 -4.10
N ASP A 983 65.28 -40.72 -4.55
CA ASP A 983 66.56 -40.11 -4.16
C ASP A 983 66.53 -39.70 -2.68
N ARG A 984 67.64 -39.90 -1.97
CA ARG A 984 67.78 -39.50 -0.56
C ARG A 984 67.72 -37.99 -0.41
N CYS A 985 67.17 -37.55 0.73
CA CYS A 985 67.02 -36.13 1.04
C CYS A 985 68.40 -35.43 1.08
N PRO A 986 68.64 -34.43 0.21
CA PRO A 986 69.93 -33.78 0.09
C PRO A 986 70.23 -32.91 1.31
N LEU A 987 71.49 -32.90 1.73
CA LEU A 987 71.97 -32.18 2.92
C LEU A 987 71.57 -30.68 2.91
N ASN A 988 71.50 -30.05 1.74
CA ASN A 988 71.10 -28.64 1.59
C ASN A 988 69.62 -28.35 1.92
N LYS A 989 68.73 -29.35 1.83
CA LYS A 989 67.34 -29.20 2.32
C LYS A 989 67.26 -29.40 3.84
N LEU A 990 68.21 -30.12 4.40
CA LEU A 990 68.30 -30.41 5.84
C LEU A 990 68.99 -29.25 6.60
N SER A 991 69.93 -28.52 5.99
CA SER A 991 70.61 -27.36 6.59
C SER A 991 69.74 -26.11 6.74
N MET A 992 68.54 -26.08 6.14
CA MET A 992 67.55 -25.01 6.35
C MET A 992 66.87 -25.07 7.74
N LEU A 993 67.07 -26.14 8.52
CA LEU A 993 66.51 -26.33 9.88
C LEU A 993 67.24 -25.52 10.97
N ASN A 994 67.83 -24.37 10.63
CA ASN A 994 68.79 -23.61 11.45
C ASN A 994 68.15 -22.80 12.61
N GLY A 995 67.15 -23.37 13.29
CA GLY A 995 66.52 -22.78 14.47
C GLY A 995 65.55 -23.73 15.17
N GLY A 996 66.03 -24.47 16.18
CA GLY A 996 65.16 -25.18 17.14
C GLY A 996 64.41 -26.40 16.60
N GLY A 997 64.93 -27.07 15.57
CA GLY A 997 64.25 -28.18 14.90
C GLY A 997 63.89 -29.36 15.80
N ASP A 998 62.58 -29.54 16.01
CA ASP A 998 61.99 -30.73 16.63
C ASP A 998 61.97 -31.90 15.61
N VAL A 999 61.94 -33.15 16.09
CA VAL A 999 61.93 -34.36 15.25
C VAL A 999 60.77 -34.35 14.25
N GLY A 1000 59.64 -33.72 14.63
CA GLY A 1000 58.48 -33.52 13.76
C GLY A 1000 58.72 -32.62 12.54
N GLU A 1001 59.58 -31.60 12.62
CA GLU A 1001 59.87 -30.74 11.46
C GLU A 1001 60.74 -31.46 10.43
N LEU A 1002 61.72 -32.22 10.90
CA LEU A 1002 62.55 -33.09 10.06
C LEU A 1002 61.72 -34.18 9.37
N GLN A 1003 60.75 -34.77 10.08
CA GLN A 1003 59.79 -35.71 9.49
C GLN A 1003 58.93 -35.05 8.41
N LYS A 1004 58.47 -33.81 8.62
CA LYS A 1004 57.69 -33.05 7.64
C LYS A 1004 58.50 -32.74 6.38
N VAL A 1005 59.74 -32.25 6.49
CA VAL A 1005 60.61 -31.96 5.33
C VAL A 1005 60.89 -33.21 4.51
N CYS A 1006 61.19 -34.35 5.15
CA CYS A 1006 61.39 -35.62 4.46
C CYS A 1006 60.09 -36.14 3.79
N ALA A 1007 58.94 -36.02 4.45
CA ALA A 1007 57.64 -36.41 3.90
C ALA A 1007 57.24 -35.56 2.68
N GLU A 1008 57.40 -34.23 2.75
CA GLU A 1008 57.18 -33.32 1.63
C GLU A 1008 58.14 -33.61 0.47
N HIS A 1009 59.40 -33.93 0.76
CA HIS A 1009 60.36 -34.30 -0.27
C HIS A 1009 59.98 -35.60 -0.99
N ILE A 1010 59.58 -36.64 -0.26
CA ILE A 1010 59.07 -37.89 -0.84
C ILE A 1010 57.84 -37.61 -1.71
N ALA A 1011 56.86 -36.86 -1.18
CA ALA A 1011 55.64 -36.51 -1.92
C ALA A 1011 55.90 -35.65 -3.18
N SER A 1012 57.03 -34.92 -3.23
CA SER A 1012 57.46 -34.17 -4.41
C SER A 1012 58.13 -35.03 -5.50
N LEU A 1013 58.72 -36.17 -5.14
CA LEU A 1013 59.45 -37.06 -6.06
C LEU A 1013 58.60 -38.24 -6.58
N VAL A 1014 57.65 -38.72 -5.77
CA VAL A 1014 56.83 -39.88 -6.12
C VAL A 1014 55.60 -39.46 -6.94
N ASP A 1015 55.54 -39.93 -8.19
CA ASP A 1015 54.45 -39.64 -9.13
C ASP A 1015 53.63 -40.90 -9.41
N LEU A 1016 52.56 -41.10 -8.63
CA LEU A 1016 51.62 -42.22 -8.81
C LEU A 1016 50.47 -41.78 -9.72
N ARG A 1017 50.39 -42.33 -10.93
CA ARG A 1017 49.31 -42.05 -11.89
C ARG A 1017 48.55 -43.31 -12.22
N TRP A 1018 47.23 -43.23 -12.17
CA TRP A 1018 46.35 -44.37 -12.43
C TRP A 1018 45.44 -44.11 -13.62
N GLN A 1019 45.08 -45.19 -14.32
CA GLN A 1019 44.10 -45.22 -15.40
C GLN A 1019 43.20 -46.44 -15.21
N LEU A 1020 41.88 -46.26 -15.30
CA LEU A 1020 40.93 -47.37 -15.24
C LEU A 1020 40.71 -47.93 -16.64
N LEU A 1021 40.94 -49.23 -16.82
CA LEU A 1021 40.80 -49.88 -18.11
C LEU A 1021 39.31 -50.02 -18.48
N GLY A 1022 38.97 -49.58 -19.69
CA GLY A 1022 37.59 -49.53 -20.17
C GLY A 1022 36.83 -48.24 -19.83
N THR A 1023 37.47 -47.25 -19.19
CA THR A 1023 36.95 -45.87 -19.11
C THR A 1023 38.02 -44.87 -19.56
N GLU A 1024 37.65 -43.60 -19.71
CA GLU A 1024 38.59 -42.48 -19.95
C GLU A 1024 39.14 -41.89 -18.63
N SER A 1025 38.80 -42.49 -17.47
CA SER A 1025 39.16 -41.97 -16.15
C SER A 1025 40.64 -42.21 -15.86
N THR A 1026 41.35 -41.10 -15.61
CA THR A 1026 42.73 -41.08 -15.15
C THR A 1026 42.86 -40.15 -13.96
N GLY A 1027 43.85 -40.41 -13.10
CA GLY A 1027 44.10 -39.54 -11.96
C GLY A 1027 45.48 -39.71 -11.34
N LYS A 1028 45.78 -38.84 -10.39
CA LYS A 1028 47.06 -38.80 -9.68
C LYS A 1028 46.87 -38.98 -8.17
N ALA A 1029 47.54 -39.97 -7.61
CA ALA A 1029 47.60 -40.18 -6.16
C ALA A 1029 48.79 -39.42 -5.55
N THR A 1030 48.59 -38.81 -4.38
CA THR A 1030 49.60 -38.00 -3.69
C THR A 1030 49.97 -38.59 -2.33
N LEU A 1031 51.27 -38.61 -2.00
CA LEU A 1031 51.79 -39.03 -0.69
C LEU A 1031 51.79 -37.92 0.37
N SER A 1032 51.01 -36.86 0.17
CA SER A 1032 50.89 -35.74 1.11
C SER A 1032 50.31 -36.25 2.44
N GLY A 1033 51.09 -36.15 3.52
CA GLY A 1033 50.71 -36.65 4.84
C GLY A 1033 51.37 -37.97 5.26
N ILE A 1034 52.29 -38.53 4.46
CA ILE A 1034 53.06 -39.72 4.83
C ILE A 1034 53.87 -39.48 6.12
N THR A 1035 53.80 -40.43 7.07
CA THR A 1035 54.53 -40.36 8.34
C THR A 1035 55.69 -41.34 8.35
N LEU A 1036 56.87 -40.90 8.78
CA LEU A 1036 58.09 -41.71 8.75
C LEU A 1036 58.51 -42.03 10.18
N THR A 1037 58.87 -43.29 10.45
CA THR A 1037 59.50 -43.66 11.73
C THR A 1037 60.95 -43.15 11.77
N GLN A 1038 61.57 -43.14 12.95
CA GLN A 1038 62.98 -42.71 13.08
C GLN A 1038 63.91 -43.57 12.20
N ASP A 1039 63.73 -44.89 12.21
CA ASP A 1039 64.54 -45.81 11.39
C ASP A 1039 64.38 -45.56 9.88
N MET A 1040 63.15 -45.24 9.44
CA MET A 1040 62.90 -44.84 8.05
C MET A 1040 63.58 -43.51 7.71
N LEU A 1041 63.54 -42.52 8.62
CA LEU A 1041 64.17 -41.22 8.39
C LEU A 1041 65.69 -41.33 8.22
N ASP A 1042 66.34 -42.24 8.95
CA ASP A 1042 67.79 -42.46 8.85
C ASP A 1042 68.18 -43.08 7.48
N LEU A 1043 67.29 -43.86 6.86
CA LEU A 1043 67.46 -44.38 5.49
C LEU A 1043 67.10 -43.35 4.39
N VAL A 1044 66.15 -42.45 4.66
CA VAL A 1044 65.74 -41.38 3.72
C VAL A 1044 66.80 -40.28 3.61
N ARG A 1045 67.62 -40.05 4.65
CA ARG A 1045 68.67 -39.00 4.65
C ARG A 1045 69.94 -39.45 3.92
N MET A 1046 70.70 -38.47 3.40
CA MET A 1046 72.08 -38.67 2.96
C MET A 1046 73.04 -38.77 4.16
N SER A 1047 74.03 -39.67 4.08
CA SER A 1047 75.10 -39.75 5.10
C SER A 1047 76.01 -38.51 5.05
N PRO A 1048 76.30 -37.86 6.20
CA PRO A 1048 77.31 -36.80 6.29
C PRO A 1048 78.75 -37.32 6.27
N LEU A 1049 78.96 -38.63 6.51
CA LEU A 1049 80.27 -39.26 6.48
C LEU A 1049 80.49 -40.01 5.15
N GLN A 1050 81.65 -39.76 4.54
CA GLN A 1050 82.22 -40.55 3.46
C GLN A 1050 83.25 -41.53 4.04
N TRP A 1051 83.29 -42.75 3.49
CA TRP A 1051 84.05 -43.86 4.02
C TRP A 1051 85.06 -44.37 3.00
N GLU A 1052 86.30 -44.57 3.44
CA GLU A 1052 87.39 -45.17 2.68
C GLU A 1052 87.88 -46.40 3.45
N VAL A 1053 87.58 -47.61 3.00
CA VAL A 1053 88.02 -48.84 3.68
C VAL A 1053 89.15 -49.49 2.89
N THR A 1054 90.25 -49.81 3.57
CA THR A 1054 91.40 -50.50 3.01
C THR A 1054 91.68 -51.81 3.75
N ILE A 1055 91.95 -52.89 3.02
CA ILE A 1055 92.33 -54.18 3.59
C ILE A 1055 93.62 -54.63 2.93
N ASN A 1056 94.64 -54.94 3.74
CA ASN A 1056 96.02 -55.17 3.29
C ASN A 1056 96.52 -54.10 2.30
N ASP A 1057 96.31 -52.82 2.64
CA ASP A 1057 96.64 -51.63 1.83
C ASP A 1057 95.91 -51.50 0.47
N THR A 1058 94.94 -52.37 0.16
CA THR A 1058 94.08 -52.27 -1.03
C THR A 1058 92.72 -51.65 -0.69
N MET A 1059 92.19 -50.75 -1.52
CA MET A 1059 90.85 -50.17 -1.31
C MET A 1059 89.75 -51.17 -1.65
N VAL A 1060 88.78 -51.29 -0.74
CA VAL A 1060 87.69 -52.26 -0.78
C VAL A 1060 86.36 -51.51 -0.78
N LYS A 1061 85.40 -51.96 -1.61
CA LYS A 1061 84.04 -51.44 -1.66
C LYS A 1061 83.11 -52.25 -0.76
N ALA A 1062 82.00 -51.64 -0.36
CA ALA A 1062 80.89 -52.35 0.25
C ALA A 1062 80.39 -53.47 -0.70
N GLN A 1063 80.11 -54.65 -0.15
CA GLN A 1063 79.84 -55.93 -0.85
C GLN A 1063 81.05 -56.69 -1.43
N ASP A 1064 82.30 -56.23 -1.32
CA ASP A 1064 83.43 -57.05 -1.75
C ASP A 1064 83.63 -58.26 -0.81
N GLU A 1065 83.75 -59.46 -1.38
CA GLU A 1065 84.11 -60.70 -0.68
C GLU A 1065 85.63 -60.88 -0.67
N LEU A 1066 86.20 -61.18 0.50
CA LEU A 1066 87.65 -61.35 0.69
C LEU A 1066 87.97 -62.71 1.31
N THR A 1067 89.13 -63.27 0.97
CA THR A 1067 89.63 -64.54 1.54
C THR A 1067 90.98 -64.34 2.24
N CYS A 1068 91.19 -65.03 3.36
CA CYS A 1068 92.47 -65.08 4.06
C CYS A 1068 92.68 -66.42 4.77
N ASN A 1069 93.92 -66.79 5.06
CA ASN A 1069 94.24 -68.08 5.67
C ASN A 1069 94.13 -68.04 7.20
N LEU A 1070 93.88 -69.19 7.82
CA LEU A 1070 93.90 -69.32 9.28
C LEU A 1070 95.27 -68.95 9.87
N GLY A 1071 95.27 -68.08 10.89
CA GLY A 1071 96.49 -67.53 11.48
C GLY A 1071 97.16 -66.38 10.69
N GLU A 1072 96.63 -66.02 9.51
CA GLU A 1072 97.10 -64.84 8.75
C GLU A 1072 96.74 -63.54 9.47
N CYS A 1073 97.62 -62.53 9.36
CA CYS A 1073 97.44 -61.23 10.00
C CYS A 1073 96.95 -60.20 8.97
N VAL A 1074 95.65 -59.98 8.94
CA VAL A 1074 94.97 -59.07 8.01
C VAL A 1074 94.99 -57.66 8.60
N SER A 1075 95.47 -56.67 7.84
CA SER A 1075 95.36 -55.26 8.23
C SER A 1075 94.10 -54.62 7.67
N ILE A 1076 93.38 -53.88 8.50
CA ILE A 1076 92.14 -53.18 8.15
C ILE A 1076 92.32 -51.71 8.53
N GLY A 1077 92.38 -50.86 7.51
CA GLY A 1077 92.42 -49.41 7.57
C GLY A 1077 91.06 -48.80 7.25
N ILE A 1078 90.68 -47.76 7.99
CA ILE A 1078 89.41 -47.06 7.79
C ILE A 1078 89.66 -45.56 7.84
N GLY A 1079 89.51 -44.93 6.67
CA GLY A 1079 89.35 -43.50 6.49
C GLY A 1079 87.90 -43.07 6.65
N VAL A 1080 87.68 -41.99 7.40
CA VAL A 1080 86.39 -41.33 7.55
C VAL A 1080 86.56 -39.85 7.21
N CYS A 1081 85.82 -39.38 6.21
CA CYS A 1081 85.84 -38.00 5.72
C CYS A 1081 84.51 -37.32 6.01
N ASN A 1082 84.54 -36.12 6.58
CA ASN A 1082 83.34 -35.33 6.84
C ASN A 1082 82.91 -34.57 5.57
N ALA A 1083 81.72 -34.84 5.04
CA ALA A 1083 81.18 -34.16 3.85
C ALA A 1083 80.34 -32.90 4.19
N LEU A 1084 80.24 -32.53 5.47
CA LEU A 1084 79.53 -31.33 5.92
C LEU A 1084 80.44 -30.09 5.93
N GLU A 1085 79.80 -28.93 5.76
CA GLU A 1085 80.38 -27.59 5.97
C GLU A 1085 80.57 -27.22 7.45
N HIS A 1086 80.38 -28.15 8.40
CA HIS A 1086 80.58 -27.97 9.84
C HIS A 1086 81.34 -29.15 10.46
N PRO A 1087 82.17 -28.94 11.50
CA PRO A 1087 82.94 -30.00 12.14
C PRO A 1087 82.04 -30.94 12.96
N LEU A 1088 82.39 -32.24 12.99
CA LEU A 1088 81.74 -33.26 13.83
C LEU A 1088 82.62 -33.56 15.05
N SER A 1089 82.05 -33.53 16.25
CA SER A 1089 82.75 -33.72 17.53
C SER A 1089 82.36 -35.03 18.22
N ASP A 1090 83.18 -35.46 19.20
CA ASP A 1090 82.91 -36.61 20.09
C ASP A 1090 82.48 -37.92 19.40
N LEU A 1091 83.05 -38.16 18.21
CA LEU A 1091 82.84 -39.34 17.40
C LEU A 1091 83.60 -40.55 17.98
N ILE A 1092 83.02 -41.74 17.84
CA ILE A 1092 83.66 -43.03 18.16
C ILE A 1092 83.59 -43.91 16.93
N LEU A 1093 84.74 -44.15 16.29
CA LEU A 1093 84.89 -45.15 15.25
C LEU A 1093 85.09 -46.52 15.90
N SER A 1094 84.26 -47.50 15.56
CA SER A 1094 84.34 -48.88 16.03
C SER A 1094 84.34 -49.88 14.88
N ILE A 1095 85.19 -50.89 15.02
CA ILE A 1095 85.37 -52.00 14.09
C ILE A 1095 85.04 -53.27 14.87
N ASN A 1096 83.88 -53.85 14.63
CA ASN A 1096 83.47 -55.11 15.23
C ASN A 1096 83.44 -56.20 14.15
N PHE A 1097 83.65 -57.45 14.56
CA PHE A 1097 83.46 -58.60 13.69
C PHE A 1097 82.32 -59.45 14.24
N TYR A 1098 81.56 -60.07 13.35
CA TYR A 1098 80.51 -61.01 13.72
C TYR A 1098 80.44 -62.15 12.72
N GLN A 1099 79.87 -63.28 13.14
CA GLN A 1099 79.50 -64.36 12.23
C GLN A 1099 77.98 -64.37 12.06
N ASP A 1100 77.53 -64.53 10.83
CA ASP A 1100 76.12 -64.56 10.45
C ASP A 1100 75.69 -66.00 10.17
N HIS A 1101 74.78 -66.52 10.99
CA HIS A 1101 74.28 -67.89 10.85
C HIS A 1101 73.14 -68.02 9.82
N HIS A 1102 72.89 -66.98 9.02
CA HIS A 1102 71.86 -66.94 7.96
C HIS A 1102 70.43 -67.23 8.46
N ASN A 1103 70.21 -67.07 9.77
CA ASN A 1103 68.94 -67.29 10.47
C ASN A 1103 68.48 -66.03 11.25
N GLY A 1104 69.11 -64.88 11.00
CA GLY A 1104 68.87 -63.61 11.69
C GLY A 1104 69.64 -63.42 13.01
N VAL A 1105 70.44 -64.40 13.45
CA VAL A 1105 71.24 -64.31 14.68
C VAL A 1105 72.71 -64.04 14.35
N ASN A 1106 73.15 -62.81 14.64
CA ASN A 1106 74.54 -62.37 14.51
C ASN A 1106 75.33 -62.70 15.79
N ASN A 1107 76.40 -63.48 15.67
CA ASN A 1107 77.28 -63.80 16.80
C ASN A 1107 78.50 -62.87 16.87
N TYR A 1108 78.53 -62.01 17.89
CA TYR A 1108 79.64 -61.07 18.18
C TYR A 1108 80.62 -61.60 19.24
N GLN A 1109 80.36 -62.75 19.89
CA GLN A 1109 81.24 -63.32 20.91
C GLN A 1109 82.35 -64.15 20.26
N LEU A 1110 83.38 -63.45 19.78
CA LEU A 1110 84.47 -64.02 18.99
C LEU A 1110 85.82 -64.06 19.74
N ASP A 1111 85.84 -63.83 21.05
CA ASP A 1111 87.05 -63.73 21.90
C ASP A 1111 87.97 -64.98 21.86
N THR A 1112 87.42 -66.13 21.48
CA THR A 1112 88.15 -67.41 21.30
C THR A 1112 88.40 -67.78 19.84
N ARG A 1113 87.91 -66.98 18.89
CA ARG A 1113 87.90 -67.25 17.43
C ARG A 1113 88.77 -66.28 16.63
N LEU A 1114 89.00 -65.07 17.12
CA LEU A 1114 89.92 -64.10 16.55
C LEU A 1114 90.57 -63.25 17.63
N SER A 1115 91.67 -62.60 17.29
CA SER A 1115 92.30 -61.57 18.12
C SER A 1115 92.60 -60.33 17.29
N ILE A 1116 92.39 -59.15 17.88
CA ILE A 1116 92.66 -57.86 17.25
C ILE A 1116 93.92 -57.27 17.90
N ALA A 1117 94.95 -57.05 17.10
CA ALA A 1117 96.13 -56.29 17.45
C ALA A 1117 95.91 -54.81 17.09
N GLY A 1118 95.50 -54.03 18.10
CA GLY A 1118 95.20 -52.59 17.97
C GLY A 1118 93.94 -52.22 18.75
N ALA A 1119 93.60 -50.93 18.75
CA ALA A 1119 92.31 -50.50 19.27
C ALA A 1119 91.21 -50.83 18.26
N ASN A 1120 90.20 -51.62 18.65
CA ASN A 1120 89.01 -51.85 17.83
C ASN A 1120 87.95 -50.73 17.98
N LYS A 1121 88.17 -49.79 18.92
CA LYS A 1121 87.38 -48.58 19.12
C LYS A 1121 88.30 -47.39 19.34
N VAL A 1122 88.13 -46.33 18.56
CA VAL A 1122 88.92 -45.10 18.63
C VAL A 1122 87.99 -43.90 18.74
N MET A 1123 88.26 -43.03 19.71
CA MET A 1123 87.58 -41.75 19.84
C MET A 1123 88.24 -40.73 18.92
N LEU A 1124 87.44 -40.11 18.05
CA LEU A 1124 87.81 -39.02 17.15
C LEU A 1124 87.21 -37.73 17.76
N PRO A 1125 87.96 -36.96 18.56
CA PRO A 1125 87.40 -35.86 19.35
C PRO A 1125 86.84 -34.71 18.49
N ALA A 1126 87.43 -34.48 17.30
CA ALA A 1126 86.86 -33.59 16.28
C ALA A 1126 87.33 -34.01 14.88
N LEU A 1127 86.39 -34.14 13.95
CA LEU A 1127 86.60 -34.31 12.52
C LEU A 1127 86.15 -33.02 11.82
N GLN A 1128 87.13 -32.23 11.36
CA GLN A 1128 86.91 -30.90 10.79
C GLN A 1128 86.07 -30.93 9.49
N GLU A 1129 85.61 -29.76 9.05
CA GLU A 1129 84.96 -29.54 7.75
C GLU A 1129 85.84 -30.09 6.61
N TYR A 1130 85.31 -31.02 5.79
CA TYR A 1130 86.08 -31.73 4.76
C TYR A 1130 87.36 -32.44 5.28
N GLY A 1131 87.46 -32.61 6.60
CA GLY A 1131 88.56 -33.26 7.29
C GLY A 1131 88.47 -34.78 7.19
N ARG A 1132 89.63 -35.42 7.23
CA ARG A 1132 89.78 -36.88 7.23
C ARG A 1132 90.44 -37.39 8.50
N ALA A 1133 89.92 -38.48 9.05
CA ALA A 1133 90.57 -39.28 10.07
C ALA A 1133 90.85 -40.68 9.51
N TYR A 1134 91.95 -41.30 9.90
CA TYR A 1134 92.30 -42.66 9.49
C TYR A 1134 92.69 -43.48 10.72
N HIS A 1135 92.24 -44.73 10.77
CA HIS A 1135 92.55 -45.67 11.83
C HIS A 1135 92.87 -47.05 11.24
N GLU A 1136 93.90 -47.73 11.75
CA GLU A 1136 94.33 -49.06 11.33
C GLU A 1136 94.32 -50.02 12.53
N CYS A 1137 93.76 -51.22 12.34
CA CYS A 1137 93.92 -52.33 13.27
C CYS A 1137 94.19 -53.63 12.50
N ARG A 1138 94.87 -54.58 13.13
CA ARG A 1138 95.16 -55.89 12.54
C ARG A 1138 94.37 -56.98 13.22
N VAL A 1139 93.85 -57.92 12.46
CA VAL A 1139 93.08 -59.06 12.97
C VAL A 1139 93.76 -60.37 12.56
N VAL A 1140 93.80 -61.32 13.50
CA VAL A 1140 94.25 -62.70 13.27
C VAL A 1140 93.10 -63.63 13.62
N PHE A 1141 92.71 -64.49 12.69
CA PHE A 1141 91.64 -65.47 12.89
C PHE A 1141 92.22 -66.81 13.33
N PHE A 1142 91.66 -67.40 14.38
CA PHE A 1142 92.06 -68.69 14.96
C PHE A 1142 91.14 -69.85 14.57
N THR A 1143 89.99 -69.57 13.96
CA THR A 1143 89.03 -70.58 13.47
C THR A 1143 88.52 -70.21 12.09
N ALA A 1144 88.45 -71.19 11.18
CA ALA A 1144 87.94 -71.02 9.83
C ALA A 1144 86.43 -70.70 9.81
N GLY A 1145 85.96 -70.08 8.72
CA GLY A 1145 84.56 -69.70 8.50
C GLY A 1145 84.39 -68.27 7.97
N GLN A 1146 83.13 -67.90 7.71
CA GLN A 1146 82.75 -66.55 7.26
C GLN A 1146 82.60 -65.59 8.45
N TYR A 1147 83.14 -64.38 8.30
CA TYR A 1147 83.06 -63.27 9.24
C TYR A 1147 82.67 -62.00 8.47
N LYS A 1148 81.81 -61.16 9.07
CA LYS A 1148 81.42 -59.87 8.52
C LYS A 1148 81.99 -58.74 9.37
N ILE A 1149 82.43 -57.67 8.71
CA ILE A 1149 82.97 -56.48 9.37
C ILE A 1149 81.83 -55.47 9.58
N ASP A 1150 81.56 -55.15 10.84
CA ASP A 1150 80.65 -54.10 11.26
C ASP A 1150 81.45 -52.82 11.56
N ILE A 1151 81.46 -51.91 10.59
CA ILE A 1151 82.13 -50.60 10.69
C ILE A 1151 81.09 -49.56 11.05
N GLN A 1152 81.22 -48.97 12.24
CA GLN A 1152 80.31 -47.95 12.76
C GLN A 1152 81.08 -46.74 13.26
N CYS A 1153 80.55 -45.55 13.03
CA CYS A 1153 80.96 -44.32 13.68
C CYS A 1153 79.74 -43.78 14.42
N SER A 1154 79.85 -43.56 15.73
CA SER A 1154 78.75 -43.01 16.53
C SER A 1154 79.15 -41.72 17.21
N SER A 1155 78.27 -40.73 17.18
CA SER A 1155 78.39 -39.54 18.03
C SER A 1155 77.92 -39.90 19.44
N LYS A 1156 78.67 -39.52 20.47
CA LYS A 1156 78.14 -39.58 21.84
C LYS A 1156 76.92 -38.67 21.99
N GLU A 1157 75.98 -39.07 22.85
CA GLU A 1157 75.04 -38.12 23.43
C GLU A 1157 75.80 -37.24 24.43
N THR A 1158 75.84 -35.94 24.17
CA THR A 1158 76.40 -34.96 25.10
C THR A 1158 75.54 -34.87 26.36
N THR A 1159 76.12 -35.06 27.54
CA THR A 1159 75.40 -34.85 28.80
C THR A 1159 75.00 -33.37 28.96
N PRO A 1160 73.86 -33.02 29.58
CA PRO A 1160 73.18 -31.73 29.34
C PRO A 1160 73.85 -30.45 29.85
N ASN A 1161 75.09 -30.52 30.33
CA ASN A 1161 75.71 -29.48 31.17
C ASN A 1161 76.93 -28.77 30.54
N THR A 1162 77.17 -28.91 29.24
CA THR A 1162 78.17 -28.14 28.48
C THR A 1162 77.54 -27.40 27.30
N PRO A 1163 77.75 -26.08 27.14
CA PRO A 1163 77.24 -25.33 26.00
C PRO A 1163 78.14 -25.52 24.79
N THR A 1164 77.74 -26.38 23.85
CA THR A 1164 78.39 -26.55 22.55
C THR A 1164 77.55 -25.97 21.40
N LEU A 1165 78.13 -25.93 20.20
CA LEU A 1165 77.57 -25.25 19.03
C LEU A 1165 76.35 -25.99 18.48
N CYS A 1166 75.32 -25.25 18.05
CA CYS A 1166 74.00 -25.79 17.67
C CYS A 1166 73.99 -26.85 16.54
N SER A 1167 75.08 -27.00 15.78
CA SER A 1167 75.18 -28.02 14.72
C SER A 1167 75.28 -29.46 15.24
N GLU A 1168 75.65 -29.67 16.51
CA GLU A 1168 75.87 -31.02 17.07
C GLU A 1168 74.55 -31.78 17.35
N LEU A 1169 73.46 -31.05 17.61
CA LEU A 1169 72.18 -31.63 18.07
C LEU A 1169 71.49 -32.54 17.04
N ILE A 1170 71.68 -32.29 15.73
CA ILE A 1170 71.06 -33.09 14.65
C ILE A 1170 71.66 -34.51 14.58
N ASN A 1171 72.89 -34.67 15.05
CA ASN A 1171 73.69 -35.89 14.93
C ASN A 1171 74.01 -36.55 16.29
N ALA A 1172 73.63 -35.92 17.41
CA ALA A 1172 73.91 -36.43 18.76
C ALA A 1172 73.27 -37.81 18.98
N GLY A 1173 74.05 -38.76 19.52
CA GLY A 1173 73.63 -40.16 19.70
C GLY A 1173 73.46 -40.99 18.42
N HIS A 1174 73.57 -40.38 17.23
CA HIS A 1174 73.37 -41.07 15.97
C HIS A 1174 74.58 -41.97 15.62
N THR A 1175 74.32 -43.08 14.92
CA THR A 1175 75.33 -44.09 14.56
C THR A 1175 75.32 -44.32 13.06
N TRP A 1176 76.28 -43.73 12.36
CA TRP A 1176 76.54 -44.00 10.95
C TRP A 1176 77.21 -45.37 10.81
N ARG A 1177 76.71 -46.19 9.90
CA ARG A 1177 77.29 -47.49 9.57
C ARG A 1177 77.76 -47.51 8.12
N TYR A 1178 78.88 -48.18 7.85
CA TYR A 1178 79.23 -48.55 6.49
C TYR A 1178 78.32 -49.71 6.07
N ILE A 1179 77.34 -49.42 5.22
CA ILE A 1179 76.33 -50.38 4.75
C ILE A 1179 76.42 -50.45 3.23
N PRO A 1180 76.38 -51.66 2.63
CA PRO A 1180 76.41 -52.98 3.27
C PRO A 1180 77.80 -53.38 3.84
N PRO A 1181 77.85 -54.34 4.80
CA PRO A 1181 79.11 -54.78 5.42
C PRO A 1181 80.01 -55.54 4.45
N ILE A 1182 81.30 -55.63 4.79
CA ILE A 1182 82.33 -56.40 4.06
C ILE A 1182 82.36 -57.83 4.62
N GLU A 1183 82.55 -58.84 3.76
CA GLU A 1183 82.61 -60.25 4.16
C GLU A 1183 84.01 -60.83 3.95
N ILE A 1184 84.56 -61.45 5.00
CA ILE A 1184 85.86 -62.14 5.02
C ILE A 1184 85.61 -63.63 5.26
N THR A 1185 86.02 -64.47 4.32
CA THR A 1185 86.07 -65.92 4.45
C THR A 1185 87.45 -66.36 4.90
N VAL A 1186 87.52 -67.13 5.99
CA VAL A 1186 88.78 -67.66 6.55
C VAL A 1186 88.88 -69.14 6.24
N ASP A 1187 89.90 -69.55 5.49
CA ASP A 1187 90.12 -70.92 5.06
C ASP A 1187 91.16 -71.66 5.94
N ASP A 1188 90.94 -72.96 6.17
CA ASP A 1188 91.83 -73.89 6.89
C ASP A 1188 92.55 -74.77 5.83
N TYR A 1189 93.88 -74.65 5.72
CA TYR A 1189 94.71 -75.33 4.70
C TYR A 1189 95.71 -76.33 5.31
#